data_AF-A0A935CMZ5-F1
#
_entry.id   AF-A0A935CMZ5-F1
#
_cell.length_a   1.000
_cell.length_b   1.000
_cell.length_c   1.000
_cell.angle_alpha   90.00
_cell.angle_beta   90.00
_cell.angle_gamma   90.00
#
_symmetry.space_group_name_H-M   'P 1'
#
loop_
_entity.id
_entity.type
_entity.pdbx_description
1 polymer ?
#
loop_
_entity_poly.entity_id
_entity_poly.type
_entity_poly.pdbx_seq_one_letter_code
_entity_poly.pdbx_strand_id
1 'polypeptide(L)'
;MSGRMVFSVMHKRFSLLLLVLLLVGGCQRPMNDSQTALAPQNSPESRPAVPSAAPTPRPVETQAAASVQPTPGPKTPVDYLATSEARDAYEYPISEASRYQQVYRPQFHFSPAKGWLGDPDGMIRFNNLYHIFWWGHAESKDLVHWNERIWPMIGDNGSFVYYSGSVVVDKHNTSGLAVDSDQPPMIAVYTMHYQGTGEEVQGLSISYDYTSFVYYDQNPVLDSERPAFRDPQVFYHPETDRWIMIITLSDDRKVSFYASQDLKHWEHLSDFGPIGAQSQVWEVPDIFQLSVDGDPTQKKWVLLCGIGPNREQYFVGDFNGKRFTLDPALNGYLLRGEGLPGAVFADFEKGLPAGWTSEGDEIAIGNGENLGLYKTSGFLGAGFLSTYTPGSKTGDRGLATVTSPEFVISTRFINFLVAGGAHGSDGSISLVVDGAAIRRASGDGSDIMKWVSWDVTELAGKKAQIQIVDQRTASDLGHVSVDHILFSDTPMVSGREHANWLDHGADYYAVRTYRDYDNAEDRVVTMGWLGNWEYANDVPTSWGKGALALPREISLASYAGGLRIVQRPIPAFEGLRQEPIQIKQRTLQGITPLSEFKPARNTYEIDATFEITDPKAKFGIKTVVNGDHGVSVGYDANTATLFLDRTNSENARFSGRFAKYMTAPLAPQNGKVRLHIFVDQSSIEVFANDGVVTMSALMFPSPNSLGTELFSEGGETNLQSLRAWELDSIWGVPAE
;
A
#
# COMPACT_ATOMS: atom_id res chain seq x y z
N MET A 1 -56.19 42.80 -4.05
CA MET A 1 -57.09 41.66 -4.34
C MET A 1 -56.31 40.37 -4.10
N SER A 2 -56.83 39.52 -3.19
CA SER A 2 -56.68 38.03 -3.10
C SER A 2 -55.35 37.37 -3.51
N GLY A 3 -54.60 36.65 -2.67
CA GLY A 3 -54.87 36.05 -1.34
C GLY A 3 -55.49 34.63 -1.45
N ARG A 4 -55.26 33.67 -0.54
CA ARG A 4 -54.47 33.65 0.72
C ARG A 4 -54.39 32.20 1.31
N MET A 5 -53.27 31.85 1.97
CA MET A 5 -53.19 31.21 3.34
C MET A 5 -53.65 29.72 3.49
N VAL A 6 -53.12 28.86 4.38
CA VAL A 6 -53.20 28.89 5.87
C VAL A 6 -52.19 27.94 6.59
N PHE A 7 -51.40 28.52 7.53
CA PHE A 7 -50.91 28.08 8.89
C PHE A 7 -50.15 26.73 9.15
N SER A 8 -49.15 26.55 10.05
CA SER A 8 -48.69 27.11 11.38
C SER A 8 -49.16 26.32 12.64
N VAL A 9 -48.41 26.09 13.76
CA VAL A 9 -47.03 26.44 14.20
C VAL A 9 -46.60 25.69 15.51
N MET A 10 -45.29 25.68 15.90
CA MET A 10 -44.72 25.45 17.29
C MET A 10 -44.80 24.04 17.96
N HIS A 11 -44.10 23.66 19.05
CA HIS A 11 -42.70 23.86 19.59
C HIS A 11 -42.51 23.08 20.95
N LYS A 12 -41.24 22.80 21.38
CA LYS A 12 -40.73 22.45 22.76
C LYS A 12 -40.95 21.01 23.33
N ARG A 13 -39.89 20.27 23.74
CA ARG A 13 -39.17 20.10 25.08
C ARG A 13 -39.86 19.11 26.07
N PHE A 14 -39.24 18.35 27.01
CA PHE A 14 -37.85 18.10 27.51
C PHE A 14 -37.79 16.83 28.44
N SER A 15 -36.63 16.14 28.56
CA SER A 15 -36.11 15.36 29.74
C SER A 15 -36.89 14.11 30.28
N LEU A 16 -36.41 13.21 31.17
CA LEU A 16 -35.26 13.16 32.12
C LEU A 16 -34.90 11.70 32.62
N LEU A 17 -33.62 11.44 33.00
CA LEU A 17 -33.01 10.43 33.96
C LEU A 17 -33.41 8.90 33.95
N LEU A 18 -32.49 7.91 33.90
CA LEU A 18 -31.48 7.36 34.89
C LEU A 18 -32.11 6.26 35.82
N LEU A 19 -31.52 5.10 36.21
CA LEU A 19 -30.25 4.87 36.94
C LEU A 19 -30.02 3.34 37.32
N VAL A 20 -28.75 2.82 37.31
CA VAL A 20 -28.10 1.83 38.26
C VAL A 20 -28.14 0.25 38.16
N LEU A 21 -26.91 -0.32 38.11
CA LEU A 21 -26.27 -1.53 38.76
C LEU A 21 -26.47 -3.05 38.37
N LEU A 22 -25.34 -3.64 37.94
CA LEU A 22 -24.52 -4.74 38.54
C LEU A 22 -24.96 -6.24 38.74
N LEU A 23 -23.99 -7.11 38.36
CA LEU A 23 -23.50 -8.39 38.96
C LEU A 23 -24.17 -9.77 38.69
N VAL A 24 -23.34 -10.65 38.10
CA VAL A 24 -22.98 -12.04 38.50
C VAL A 24 -24.00 -13.20 38.45
N GLY A 25 -23.55 -14.31 37.84
CA GLY A 25 -24.08 -15.67 38.02
C GLY A 25 -25.26 -16.01 37.10
N GLY A 26 -25.43 -17.23 36.61
CA GLY A 26 -24.76 -18.50 36.94
C GLY A 26 -25.80 -19.62 37.11
N CYS A 27 -25.59 -20.75 36.43
CA CYS A 27 -26.33 -22.01 36.55
C CYS A 27 -27.79 -22.14 36.03
N GLN A 28 -27.91 -23.00 35.01
CA GLN A 28 -28.74 -24.23 34.97
C GLN A 28 -30.30 -24.20 35.00
N ARG A 29 -30.86 -24.54 33.83
CA ARG A 29 -31.88 -25.62 33.61
C ARG A 29 -33.33 -25.35 34.17
N PRO A 30 -34.34 -26.21 33.87
CA PRO A 30 -35.06 -26.20 32.58
C PRO A 30 -36.61 -26.38 32.72
N MET A 31 -37.26 -26.73 31.59
CA MET A 31 -38.56 -27.42 31.44
C MET A 31 -39.89 -26.64 31.53
N ASN A 32 -40.69 -26.84 30.47
CA ASN A 32 -42.16 -27.00 30.41
C ASN A 32 -43.06 -25.77 30.74
N ASP A 33 -44.27 -25.63 30.17
CA ASP A 33 -45.00 -26.49 29.21
C ASP A 33 -45.90 -25.69 28.23
N SER A 34 -46.40 -26.37 27.20
CA SER A 34 -47.14 -25.80 26.06
C SER A 34 -48.56 -25.26 26.35
N GLN A 35 -49.04 -24.27 25.57
CA GLN A 35 -50.47 -24.13 25.23
C GLN A 35 -50.76 -23.61 23.80
N THR A 36 -51.37 -24.51 23.00
CA THR A 36 -52.45 -24.32 22.00
C THR A 36 -52.36 -23.31 20.84
N ALA A 37 -52.79 -23.78 19.66
CA ALA A 37 -52.86 -23.05 18.39
C ALA A 37 -54.30 -22.60 18.02
N LEU A 38 -54.44 -21.75 16.97
CA LEU A 38 -55.19 -22.04 15.73
C LEU A 38 -55.18 -20.86 14.73
N ALA A 39 -55.25 -21.18 13.42
CA ALA A 39 -55.31 -20.23 12.28
C ALA A 39 -56.76 -19.96 11.83
N PRO A 40 -57.02 -19.09 10.82
CA PRO A 40 -57.30 -19.60 9.44
C PRO A 40 -56.87 -18.66 8.26
N GLN A 41 -56.44 -19.17 7.08
CA GLN A 41 -57.15 -19.32 5.76
C GLN A 41 -57.61 -18.02 5.03
N ASN A 42 -57.81 -17.91 3.69
CA ASN A 42 -57.38 -18.65 2.48
C ASN A 42 -57.65 -17.80 1.19
N SER A 43 -56.93 -18.17 0.09
CA SER A 43 -57.20 -18.18 -1.38
C SER A 43 -58.69 -18.22 -1.89
N PRO A 44 -59.08 -18.11 -3.21
CA PRO A 44 -58.50 -18.72 -4.44
C PRO A 44 -58.62 -17.87 -5.76
N GLU A 45 -58.32 -18.30 -7.02
CA GLU A 45 -58.98 -19.25 -7.97
C GLU A 45 -58.19 -19.38 -9.32
N SER A 46 -58.44 -20.28 -10.30
CA SER A 46 -58.87 -21.71 -10.34
C SER A 46 -58.81 -22.36 -11.76
N ARG A 47 -58.57 -23.70 -11.83
CA ARG A 47 -59.11 -24.73 -12.81
C ARG A 47 -58.72 -24.75 -14.33
N PRO A 48 -58.96 -25.87 -15.09
CA PRO A 48 -58.80 -27.33 -14.80
C PRO A 48 -58.22 -28.17 -16.01
N ALA A 49 -58.21 -29.52 -15.93
CA ALA A 49 -57.55 -30.45 -16.87
C ALA A 49 -58.47 -31.57 -17.49
N VAL A 50 -57.96 -32.34 -18.47
CA VAL A 50 -58.52 -33.61 -19.04
C VAL A 50 -57.36 -34.58 -19.45
N PRO A 51 -57.48 -35.94 -19.36
CA PRO A 51 -56.33 -36.87 -19.40
C PRO A 51 -56.30 -37.89 -20.57
N SER A 52 -55.18 -38.62 -20.78
CA SER A 52 -55.16 -40.01 -21.30
C SER A 52 -53.77 -40.73 -21.28
N ALA A 53 -53.81 -42.05 -21.00
CA ALA A 53 -52.89 -43.15 -21.38
C ALA A 53 -51.42 -43.21 -20.88
N ALA A 54 -50.96 -44.45 -20.65
CA ALA A 54 -49.65 -44.83 -20.10
C ALA A 54 -48.87 -45.80 -21.03
N PRO A 55 -47.55 -45.96 -20.85
CA PRO A 55 -46.78 -47.10 -21.36
C PRO A 55 -46.17 -48.00 -20.27
N THR A 56 -45.71 -49.18 -20.69
CA THR A 56 -45.33 -50.37 -19.91
C THR A 56 -43.88 -50.40 -19.39
N PRO A 57 -43.54 -51.28 -18.42
CA PRO A 57 -42.21 -51.31 -17.78
C PRO A 57 -41.12 -52.02 -18.61
N ARG A 58 -39.85 -51.67 -18.34
CA ARG A 58 -38.65 -52.41 -18.78
C ARG A 58 -37.97 -53.10 -17.58
N PRO A 59 -37.17 -54.16 -17.80
CA PRO A 59 -36.87 -55.15 -16.77
C PRO A 59 -35.76 -54.73 -15.80
N VAL A 60 -35.77 -55.37 -14.64
CA VAL A 60 -34.71 -55.30 -13.63
C VAL A 60 -33.53 -56.15 -14.10
N GLU A 61 -32.37 -55.54 -14.34
CA GLU A 61 -31.10 -56.25 -14.43
C GLU A 61 -30.47 -56.41 -13.03
N THR A 62 -29.89 -57.57 -12.79
CA THR A 62 -29.27 -57.96 -11.53
C THR A 62 -27.94 -57.26 -11.34
N GLN A 63 -27.74 -56.62 -10.18
CA GLN A 63 -26.43 -56.08 -9.80
C GLN A 63 -25.42 -57.22 -9.66
N ALA A 64 -24.45 -57.27 -10.57
CA ALA A 64 -23.19 -57.96 -10.33
C ALA A 64 -22.40 -57.19 -9.26
N ALA A 65 -21.74 -57.89 -8.35
CA ALA A 65 -20.92 -57.27 -7.31
C ALA A 65 -19.76 -56.51 -7.96
N ALA A 66 -19.75 -55.18 -7.82
CA ALA A 66 -18.63 -54.37 -8.26
C ALA A 66 -17.41 -54.69 -7.38
N SER A 67 -16.30 -55.09 -8.01
CA SER A 67 -15.02 -55.25 -7.33
C SER A 67 -14.62 -53.93 -6.69
N VAL A 68 -14.35 -53.94 -5.38
CA VAL A 68 -13.70 -52.82 -4.69
C VAL A 68 -12.37 -52.58 -5.40
N GLN A 69 -12.25 -51.46 -6.12
CA GLN A 69 -10.93 -51.02 -6.55
C GLN A 69 -10.13 -50.67 -5.29
N PRO A 70 -8.84 -51.05 -5.22
CA PRO A 70 -8.00 -50.63 -4.11
C PRO A 70 -7.99 -49.11 -4.06
N THR A 71 -8.18 -48.54 -2.87
CA THR A 71 -7.86 -47.13 -2.64
C THR A 71 -6.43 -46.88 -3.12
N PRO A 72 -6.17 -45.86 -3.96
CA PRO A 72 -4.81 -45.53 -4.37
C PRO A 72 -3.92 -45.39 -3.13
N GLY A 73 -2.73 -45.98 -3.17
CA GLY A 73 -1.71 -45.69 -2.16
C GLY A 73 -1.34 -44.19 -2.18
N PRO A 74 -0.64 -43.70 -1.16
CA PRO A 74 -0.07 -42.35 -1.21
C PRO A 74 0.76 -42.21 -2.48
N LYS A 75 0.42 -41.20 -3.30
CA LYS A 75 1.12 -40.94 -4.55
C LYS A 75 2.57 -40.57 -4.26
N THR A 76 3.49 -41.10 -5.04
CA THR A 76 4.90 -40.70 -4.97
C THR A 76 5.06 -39.32 -5.63
N PRO A 77 6.11 -38.54 -5.31
CA PRO A 77 6.41 -37.30 -6.01
C PRO A 77 6.47 -37.46 -7.54
N VAL A 78 6.91 -38.63 -8.03
CA VAL A 78 7.00 -38.97 -9.46
C VAL A 78 5.62 -39.05 -10.14
N ASP A 79 4.57 -39.42 -9.40
CA ASP A 79 3.20 -39.54 -9.94
C ASP A 79 2.55 -38.16 -10.24
N TYR A 80 3.12 -37.07 -9.71
CA TYR A 80 2.64 -35.71 -9.97
C TYR A 80 3.30 -35.10 -11.22
N LEU A 81 4.59 -35.37 -11.44
CA LEU A 81 5.40 -34.83 -12.55
C LEU A 81 4.80 -35.12 -13.93
N ALA A 82 4.23 -36.32 -14.13
CA ALA A 82 3.66 -36.71 -15.43
C ALA A 82 2.32 -36.04 -15.77
N THR A 83 1.82 -35.12 -14.94
CA THR A 83 0.47 -34.53 -15.08
C THR A 83 0.43 -33.02 -15.35
N SER A 84 1.53 -32.27 -15.18
CA SER A 84 1.54 -30.82 -15.34
C SER A 84 1.42 -30.38 -16.81
N GLU A 85 2.31 -30.84 -17.69
CA GLU A 85 2.30 -30.47 -19.13
C GLU A 85 0.95 -30.77 -19.83
N ALA A 86 0.30 -31.88 -19.46
CA ALA A 86 -0.99 -32.27 -20.00
C ALA A 86 -2.17 -31.45 -19.44
N ARG A 87 -2.01 -30.80 -18.28
CA ARG A 87 -3.01 -29.90 -17.67
C ARG A 87 -2.93 -28.50 -18.25
N ASP A 88 -1.72 -27.94 -18.38
CA ASP A 88 -1.47 -26.63 -19.03
C ASP A 88 -2.17 -26.55 -20.40
N ALA A 89 -1.99 -27.58 -21.23
CA ALA A 89 -2.56 -27.63 -22.58
C ALA A 89 -4.09 -27.82 -22.64
N TYR A 90 -4.74 -28.26 -21.56
CA TYR A 90 -6.18 -28.53 -21.51
C TYR A 90 -6.99 -27.35 -20.96
N GLU A 91 -6.42 -26.58 -20.03
CA GLU A 91 -7.14 -25.54 -19.28
C GLU A 91 -7.26 -24.21 -20.04
N TYR A 92 -6.40 -23.96 -21.04
CA TYR A 92 -6.32 -22.71 -21.81
C TYR A 92 -6.52 -22.88 -23.33
N PRO A 93 -7.72 -23.23 -23.82
CA PRO A 93 -7.97 -23.55 -25.24
C PRO A 93 -8.09 -22.34 -26.20
N ILE A 94 -7.77 -21.12 -25.77
CA ILE A 94 -7.84 -19.88 -26.56
C ILE A 94 -6.52 -19.11 -26.50
N SER A 95 -6.19 -18.38 -27.58
CA SER A 95 -4.93 -17.62 -27.66
C SER A 95 -4.84 -16.50 -26.63
N GLU A 96 -3.63 -16.18 -26.20
CA GLU A 96 -3.35 -15.13 -25.21
C GLU A 96 -3.86 -13.76 -25.65
N ALA A 97 -3.66 -13.37 -26.91
CA ALA A 97 -4.21 -12.14 -27.44
C ALA A 97 -5.73 -12.01 -27.19
N SER A 98 -6.50 -13.10 -27.35
CA SER A 98 -7.94 -13.11 -27.03
C SER A 98 -8.24 -13.17 -25.52
N ARG A 99 -7.31 -13.66 -24.68
CA ARG A 99 -7.41 -13.63 -23.20
C ARG A 99 -7.17 -12.24 -22.62
N TYR A 100 -6.42 -11.37 -23.30
CA TYR A 100 -5.94 -10.09 -22.77
C TYR A 100 -6.47 -8.82 -23.49
N GLN A 101 -7.52 -8.95 -24.31
CA GLN A 101 -8.15 -7.84 -25.07
C GLN A 101 -9.24 -7.05 -24.31
N GLN A 102 -9.46 -7.29 -23.01
CA GLN A 102 -10.58 -6.64 -22.30
C GLN A 102 -10.28 -5.17 -21.95
N VAL A 103 -11.35 -4.37 -21.84
CA VAL A 103 -11.28 -3.02 -21.27
C VAL A 103 -10.59 -3.05 -19.90
N TYR A 104 -9.72 -2.07 -19.65
CA TYR A 104 -8.88 -1.95 -18.44
C TYR A 104 -7.83 -3.05 -18.26
N ARG A 105 -7.69 -4.03 -19.17
CA ARG A 105 -6.66 -5.07 -19.05
C ARG A 105 -5.27 -4.47 -19.34
N PRO A 106 -4.31 -4.51 -18.40
CA PRO A 106 -2.96 -4.05 -18.66
C PRO A 106 -2.27 -4.83 -19.79
N GLN A 107 -1.53 -4.13 -20.63
CA GLN A 107 -0.86 -4.65 -21.82
C GLN A 107 0.67 -4.75 -21.66
N PHE A 108 1.25 -4.17 -20.63
CA PHE A 108 2.66 -4.36 -20.27
C PHE A 108 2.90 -4.55 -18.76
N HIS A 109 1.83 -4.69 -17.98
CA HIS A 109 1.87 -5.17 -16.61
C HIS A 109 1.34 -6.61 -16.51
N PHE A 110 1.90 -7.41 -15.60
CA PHE A 110 1.36 -8.75 -15.34
C PHE A 110 -0.02 -8.68 -14.66
N SER A 111 -0.97 -9.45 -15.17
CA SER A 111 -2.23 -9.78 -14.47
C SER A 111 -2.62 -11.21 -14.83
N PRO A 112 -3.22 -12.00 -13.91
CA PRO A 112 -3.69 -13.34 -14.23
C PRO A 112 -4.83 -13.26 -15.25
N ALA A 113 -4.94 -14.22 -16.17
CA ALA A 113 -5.99 -14.17 -17.18
C ALA A 113 -7.40 -14.19 -16.57
N LYS A 114 -7.54 -14.74 -15.35
CA LYS A 114 -8.77 -14.67 -14.56
C LYS A 114 -8.48 -14.74 -13.06
N GLY A 115 -9.32 -14.10 -12.25
CA GLY A 115 -9.34 -14.27 -10.80
C GLY A 115 -8.90 -13.03 -10.04
N TRP A 116 -8.24 -13.22 -8.91
CA TRP A 116 -7.70 -12.16 -8.07
C TRP A 116 -6.18 -12.32 -7.96
N LEU A 117 -5.45 -11.23 -8.19
CA LEU A 117 -4.06 -11.08 -7.78
C LEU A 117 -4.01 -9.96 -6.73
N GLY A 118 -3.42 -10.29 -5.59
CA GLY A 118 -3.06 -9.33 -4.55
C GLY A 118 -1.55 -9.23 -4.48
N ASP A 119 -1.05 -9.54 -3.30
CA ASP A 119 0.34 -9.61 -2.92
C ASP A 119 1.14 -10.57 -3.84
N PRO A 120 2.30 -10.16 -4.40
CA PRO A 120 3.24 -11.07 -5.01
C PRO A 120 3.96 -11.90 -3.94
N ASP A 121 4.12 -13.18 -4.22
CA ASP A 121 4.77 -14.19 -3.39
C ASP A 121 5.89 -14.89 -4.16
N GLY A 122 6.82 -15.48 -3.43
CA GLY A 122 7.78 -16.44 -4.00
C GLY A 122 8.69 -15.93 -5.12
N MET A 123 8.93 -14.62 -5.20
CA MET A 123 9.70 -13.98 -6.26
C MET A 123 11.17 -14.45 -6.28
N ILE A 124 11.50 -15.34 -7.22
CA ILE A 124 12.85 -15.89 -7.37
C ILE A 124 13.30 -15.91 -8.82
N ARG A 125 14.60 -15.81 -9.05
CA ARG A 125 15.21 -16.11 -10.34
C ARG A 125 15.96 -17.43 -10.20
N PHE A 126 15.58 -18.45 -10.96
CA PHE A 126 16.19 -19.77 -10.92
C PHE A 126 15.99 -20.51 -12.25
N ASN A 127 16.94 -21.37 -12.63
CA ASN A 127 16.87 -22.14 -13.88
C ASN A 127 16.68 -21.25 -15.13
N ASN A 128 17.28 -20.05 -15.12
CA ASN A 128 17.14 -19.00 -16.13
C ASN A 128 15.72 -18.45 -16.35
N LEU A 129 14.84 -18.58 -15.34
CA LEU A 129 13.51 -17.99 -15.31
C LEU A 129 13.35 -17.11 -14.07
N TYR A 130 12.62 -16.01 -14.21
CA TYR A 130 11.99 -15.32 -13.10
C TYR A 130 10.65 -15.97 -12.83
N HIS A 131 10.44 -16.47 -11.62
CA HIS A 131 9.19 -17.03 -11.15
C HIS A 131 8.50 -16.01 -10.24
N ILE A 132 7.21 -15.78 -10.47
CA ILE A 132 6.37 -15.02 -9.56
C ILE A 132 5.12 -15.82 -9.20
N PHE A 133 4.79 -15.79 -7.91
CA PHE A 133 3.63 -16.47 -7.38
C PHE A 133 2.66 -15.46 -6.76
N TRP A 134 1.44 -15.91 -6.54
CA TRP A 134 0.41 -15.28 -5.69
C TRP A 134 -0.50 -16.42 -5.19
N TRP A 135 0.12 -17.58 -4.96
CA TRP A 135 -0.47 -18.93 -4.96
C TRP A 135 -1.02 -19.41 -6.31
N GLY A 136 -1.25 -18.52 -7.28
CA GLY A 136 -1.03 -18.82 -8.71
C GLY A 136 0.47 -18.74 -9.07
N HIS A 137 0.83 -18.99 -10.33
CA HIS A 137 2.22 -18.96 -10.82
C HIS A 137 2.31 -18.36 -12.23
N ALA A 138 3.32 -17.53 -12.47
CA ALA A 138 3.78 -17.13 -13.80
C ALA A 138 5.31 -17.11 -13.87
N GLU A 139 5.85 -17.24 -15.08
CA GLU A 139 7.29 -17.20 -15.35
C GLU A 139 7.64 -16.20 -16.46
N SER A 140 8.85 -15.66 -16.43
CA SER A 140 9.39 -14.78 -17.47
C SER A 140 10.90 -15.01 -17.66
N LYS A 141 11.41 -14.64 -18.83
CA LYS A 141 12.87 -14.61 -19.13
C LYS A 141 13.49 -13.21 -19.02
N ASP A 142 12.66 -12.18 -19.02
CA ASP A 142 13.08 -10.78 -19.14
C ASP A 142 12.32 -9.82 -18.21
N LEU A 143 11.45 -10.34 -17.35
CA LEU A 143 10.51 -9.63 -16.45
C LEU A 143 9.42 -8.80 -17.18
N VAL A 144 9.32 -8.92 -18.51
CA VAL A 144 8.37 -8.17 -19.34
C VAL A 144 7.35 -9.11 -19.98
N HIS A 145 7.80 -10.18 -20.62
CA HIS A 145 6.93 -11.17 -21.26
C HIS A 145 6.68 -12.32 -20.27
N TRP A 146 5.42 -12.51 -19.91
CA TRP A 146 4.99 -13.45 -18.87
C TRP A 146 4.21 -14.63 -19.45
N ASN A 147 4.48 -15.83 -18.94
CA ASN A 147 3.74 -17.05 -19.23
C ASN A 147 3.01 -17.49 -17.95
N GLU A 148 1.68 -17.40 -17.94
CA GLU A 148 0.84 -17.83 -16.79
C GLU A 148 0.72 -19.36 -16.76
N ARG A 149 1.05 -19.98 -15.63
CA ARG A 149 0.96 -21.42 -15.40
C ARG A 149 -0.37 -21.79 -14.72
N ILE A 150 -0.76 -23.06 -14.79
CA ILE A 150 -1.89 -23.57 -13.99
C ILE A 150 -1.65 -23.39 -12.49
N TRP A 151 -2.74 -23.52 -11.71
CA TRP A 151 -2.68 -23.46 -10.26
C TRP A 151 -1.65 -24.47 -9.67
N PRO A 152 -0.59 -24.00 -9.00
CA PRO A 152 0.56 -24.80 -8.60
C PRO A 152 0.34 -25.65 -7.33
N MET A 153 -0.53 -25.22 -6.41
CA MET A 153 -0.66 -25.87 -5.09
C MET A 153 -1.50 -27.15 -5.14
N ILE A 154 -0.95 -28.25 -4.61
CA ILE A 154 -1.58 -29.57 -4.67
C ILE A 154 -1.39 -30.38 -3.37
N GLY A 155 -2.44 -31.12 -2.99
CA GLY A 155 -2.37 -32.14 -1.94
C GLY A 155 -2.89 -31.72 -0.56
N ASP A 156 -3.20 -30.44 -0.33
CA ASP A 156 -3.88 -30.03 0.89
C ASP A 156 -5.34 -30.52 0.95
N ASN A 157 -5.95 -30.40 2.14
CA ASN A 157 -7.28 -30.89 2.46
C ASN A 157 -8.39 -29.82 2.33
N GLY A 158 -8.06 -28.60 1.88
CA GLY A 158 -8.97 -27.47 1.78
C GLY A 158 -9.41 -26.84 3.12
N SER A 159 -8.72 -27.11 4.24
CA SER A 159 -9.14 -26.61 5.57
C SER A 159 -8.67 -25.18 5.90
N PHE A 160 -7.76 -24.62 5.10
CA PHE A 160 -7.17 -23.29 5.28
C PHE A 160 -7.09 -22.55 3.94
N VAL A 161 -6.79 -21.25 3.99
CA VAL A 161 -6.48 -20.44 2.80
C VAL A 161 -4.98 -20.13 2.81
N TYR A 162 -4.33 -20.29 1.65
CA TYR A 162 -2.96 -19.83 1.45
C TYR A 162 -2.92 -18.31 1.50
N TYR A 163 -2.29 -17.77 2.53
CA TYR A 163 -1.90 -16.37 2.66
C TYR A 163 -0.42 -16.24 2.28
N SER A 164 0.03 -15.01 2.13
CA SER A 164 1.33 -14.67 1.52
C SER A 164 2.54 -15.30 2.20
N GLY A 165 3.63 -15.36 1.44
CA GLY A 165 4.85 -16.11 1.75
C GLY A 165 5.94 -16.00 0.69
N SER A 166 6.86 -16.95 0.71
CA SER A 166 8.09 -16.93 -0.10
C SER A 166 8.45 -18.31 -0.65
N VAL A 167 9.40 -18.35 -1.57
CA VAL A 167 9.93 -19.59 -2.15
C VAL A 167 11.45 -19.53 -2.06
N VAL A 168 12.06 -20.66 -1.71
CA VAL A 168 13.50 -20.84 -1.65
C VAL A 168 13.94 -22.05 -2.46
N VAL A 169 15.19 -22.07 -2.93
CA VAL A 169 15.78 -23.25 -3.58
C VAL A 169 16.77 -23.90 -2.61
N ASP A 170 16.46 -25.10 -2.13
CA ASP A 170 17.29 -25.83 -1.16
C ASP A 170 18.44 -26.57 -1.85
N LYS A 171 19.40 -25.79 -2.36
CA LYS A 171 20.58 -26.24 -3.12
C LYS A 171 21.44 -27.29 -2.44
N HIS A 172 21.34 -27.42 -1.12
CA HIS A 172 22.16 -28.33 -0.33
C HIS A 172 21.34 -29.44 0.34
N ASN A 173 20.05 -29.56 -0.01
CA ASN A 173 19.09 -30.49 0.59
C ASN A 173 19.12 -30.46 2.14
N THR A 174 19.24 -29.26 2.70
CA THR A 174 19.27 -29.02 4.16
C THR A 174 17.98 -29.47 4.83
N SER A 175 16.86 -29.36 4.11
CA SER A 175 15.55 -29.87 4.53
C SER A 175 15.44 -31.40 4.50
N GLY A 176 16.30 -32.09 3.74
CA GLY A 176 16.17 -33.52 3.48
C GLY A 176 14.93 -33.89 2.65
N LEU A 177 14.31 -32.92 1.96
CA LEU A 177 13.09 -33.09 1.17
C LEU A 177 13.35 -33.38 -0.32
N ALA A 178 14.59 -33.24 -0.81
CA ALA A 178 14.90 -33.55 -2.20
C ALA A 178 14.75 -35.04 -2.52
N VAL A 179 14.17 -35.37 -3.68
CA VAL A 179 14.04 -36.75 -4.20
C VAL A 179 15.26 -37.20 -5.01
N ASP A 180 16.04 -36.25 -5.53
CA ASP A 180 17.27 -36.45 -6.28
C ASP A 180 18.33 -35.48 -5.71
N SER A 181 19.57 -35.94 -5.57
CA SER A 181 20.67 -35.09 -5.09
C SER A 181 21.12 -34.06 -6.12
N ASP A 182 20.89 -34.33 -7.41
CA ASP A 182 21.34 -33.48 -8.51
C ASP A 182 20.27 -32.43 -8.89
N GLN A 183 19.06 -32.52 -8.33
CA GLN A 183 17.94 -31.62 -8.58
C GLN A 183 17.42 -30.99 -7.26
N PRO A 184 17.85 -29.77 -6.89
CA PRO A 184 17.44 -29.16 -5.63
C PRO A 184 15.97 -28.71 -5.69
N PRO A 185 15.15 -29.00 -4.67
CA PRO A 185 13.75 -28.64 -4.68
C PRO A 185 13.55 -27.14 -4.47
N MET A 186 12.48 -26.60 -5.05
CA MET A 186 11.89 -25.36 -4.57
C MET A 186 11.01 -25.69 -3.35
N ILE A 187 11.07 -24.85 -2.32
CA ILE A 187 10.24 -24.96 -1.12
C ILE A 187 9.49 -23.65 -0.95
N ALA A 188 8.16 -23.71 -1.06
CA ALA A 188 7.27 -22.62 -0.70
C ALA A 188 7.09 -22.61 0.82
N VAL A 189 7.18 -21.43 1.44
CA VAL A 189 6.99 -21.19 2.88
C VAL A 189 5.92 -20.12 3.02
N TYR A 190 4.83 -20.41 3.74
CA TYR A 190 3.62 -19.57 3.67
C TYR A 190 2.75 -19.59 4.90
N THR A 191 1.90 -18.57 5.00
CA THR A 191 0.89 -18.47 6.03
C THR A 191 -0.32 -19.35 5.68
N MET A 192 -0.65 -20.29 6.54
CA MET A 192 -1.89 -21.06 6.53
C MET A 192 -2.92 -20.30 7.37
N HIS A 193 -3.88 -19.65 6.72
CA HIS A 193 -4.92 -18.88 7.42
C HIS A 193 -6.21 -19.72 7.58
N TYR A 194 -6.56 -20.06 8.82
CA TYR A 194 -7.77 -20.82 9.15
C TYR A 194 -8.95 -19.88 9.42
N GLN A 195 -9.74 -19.59 8.37
CA GLN A 195 -10.86 -18.63 8.42
C GLN A 195 -11.88 -18.85 9.56
N GLY A 196 -12.03 -20.08 10.06
CA GLY A 196 -12.95 -20.41 11.15
C GLY A 196 -12.46 -20.02 12.54
N THR A 197 -11.14 -19.88 12.73
CA THR A 197 -10.49 -19.53 14.01
C THR A 197 -9.76 -18.19 13.97
N GLY A 198 -9.36 -17.71 12.78
CA GLY A 198 -8.46 -16.58 12.60
C GLY A 198 -6.99 -16.91 12.90
N GLU A 199 -6.67 -18.20 12.99
CA GLU A 199 -5.34 -18.73 13.27
C GLU A 199 -4.45 -18.66 12.03
N GLU A 200 -3.20 -18.22 12.22
CA GLU A 200 -2.20 -18.00 11.18
C GLU A 200 -0.91 -18.72 11.58
N VAL A 201 -0.61 -19.84 10.92
CA VAL A 201 0.56 -20.70 11.19
C VAL A 201 1.35 -20.93 9.90
N GLN A 202 2.62 -21.28 9.97
CA GLN A 202 3.48 -21.34 8.80
C GLN A 202 3.61 -22.78 8.28
N GLY A 203 3.32 -22.97 6.99
CA GLY A 203 3.39 -24.24 6.27
C GLY A 203 4.44 -24.27 5.17
N LEU A 204 4.77 -25.48 4.72
CA LEU A 204 5.64 -25.77 3.59
C LEU A 204 4.90 -26.52 2.48
N SER A 205 5.32 -26.29 1.23
CA SER A 205 5.08 -27.18 0.10
C SER A 205 6.35 -27.32 -0.74
N ILE A 206 6.53 -28.46 -1.41
CA ILE A 206 7.76 -28.80 -2.12
C ILE A 206 7.47 -28.97 -3.62
N SER A 207 8.25 -28.31 -4.47
CA SER A 207 8.23 -28.50 -5.91
C SER A 207 9.52 -29.14 -6.42
N TYR A 208 9.34 -30.17 -7.25
CA TYR A 208 10.40 -30.95 -7.91
C TYR A 208 10.43 -30.72 -9.43
N ASP A 209 9.48 -29.98 -9.98
CA ASP A 209 9.37 -29.57 -11.39
C ASP A 209 9.44 -28.04 -11.58
N TYR A 210 9.63 -27.30 -10.48
CA TYR A 210 9.67 -25.84 -10.42
C TYR A 210 8.36 -25.14 -10.82
N THR A 211 7.25 -25.89 -10.86
CA THR A 211 5.92 -25.40 -11.27
C THR A 211 4.80 -25.86 -10.32
N SER A 212 4.81 -27.11 -9.86
CA SER A 212 3.80 -27.70 -8.98
C SER A 212 4.35 -27.93 -7.58
N PHE A 213 3.61 -27.52 -6.54
CA PHE A 213 4.02 -27.60 -5.13
C PHE A 213 3.15 -28.59 -4.34
N VAL A 214 3.76 -29.71 -3.94
CA VAL A 214 3.14 -30.76 -3.10
C VAL A 214 3.14 -30.33 -1.64
N TYR A 215 1.97 -30.34 -1.01
CA TYR A 215 1.77 -30.07 0.41
C TYR A 215 2.66 -30.94 1.31
N TYR A 216 3.24 -30.34 2.35
CA TYR A 216 4.04 -31.07 3.35
C TYR A 216 3.16 -31.63 4.48
N ASP A 217 2.99 -32.96 4.53
CA ASP A 217 2.09 -33.64 5.47
C ASP A 217 2.38 -33.42 6.97
N GLN A 218 3.54 -32.88 7.34
CA GLN A 218 3.91 -32.55 8.74
C GLN A 218 3.73 -31.05 9.07
N ASN A 219 3.03 -30.29 8.23
CA ASN A 219 2.64 -28.91 8.52
C ASN A 219 1.70 -28.81 9.75
N PRO A 220 1.70 -27.68 10.47
CA PRO A 220 2.57 -26.51 10.28
C PRO A 220 3.99 -26.72 10.82
N VAL A 221 4.96 -25.98 10.27
CA VAL A 221 6.37 -25.98 10.70
C VAL A 221 6.72 -24.86 11.69
N LEU A 222 5.87 -23.84 11.81
CA LEU A 222 5.98 -22.82 12.85
C LEU A 222 4.59 -22.31 13.23
N ASP A 223 4.21 -22.56 14.47
CA ASP A 223 3.11 -21.89 15.16
C ASP A 223 3.70 -20.99 16.25
N SER A 224 3.08 -19.84 16.47
CA SER A 224 3.48 -18.86 17.50
C SER A 224 2.43 -18.70 18.61
N GLU A 225 1.32 -19.46 18.55
CA GLU A 225 0.17 -19.42 19.48
C GLU A 225 -0.52 -18.05 19.59
N ARG A 226 -0.25 -17.12 18.65
CA ARG A 226 -0.77 -15.74 18.62
C ARG A 226 -1.50 -15.44 17.28
N PRO A 227 -2.50 -14.55 17.30
CA PRO A 227 -3.07 -14.03 16.06
C PRO A 227 -2.11 -13.06 15.36
N ALA A 228 -2.43 -12.72 14.10
CA ALA A 228 -1.72 -11.74 13.29
C ALA A 228 -0.21 -12.05 13.18
N PHE A 229 0.08 -13.18 12.53
CA PHE A 229 1.40 -13.79 12.41
C PHE A 229 1.60 -14.34 11.00
N ARG A 230 2.05 -13.49 10.08
CA ARG A 230 1.97 -13.78 8.65
C ARG A 230 3.07 -13.16 7.78
N ASP A 231 3.08 -13.65 6.55
CA ASP A 231 3.88 -13.25 5.40
C ASP A 231 5.38 -13.64 5.51
N PRO A 232 5.72 -14.92 5.78
CA PRO A 232 7.11 -15.35 5.94
C PRO A 232 7.94 -15.13 4.67
N GLN A 233 8.96 -14.29 4.78
CA GLN A 233 10.03 -14.16 3.80
C GLN A 233 11.26 -14.93 4.28
N VAL A 234 11.64 -15.98 3.54
CA VAL A 234 12.76 -16.85 3.89
C VAL A 234 13.93 -16.70 2.91
N PHE A 235 15.15 -16.75 3.45
CA PHE A 235 16.38 -16.76 2.68
C PHE A 235 17.50 -17.49 3.43
N TYR A 236 18.47 -18.04 2.70
CA TYR A 236 19.69 -18.58 3.31
C TYR A 236 20.67 -17.44 3.58
N HIS A 237 21.28 -17.40 4.76
CA HIS A 237 22.24 -16.38 5.19
C HIS A 237 23.64 -17.02 5.35
N PRO A 238 24.49 -16.97 4.30
CA PRO A 238 25.76 -17.71 4.26
C PRO A 238 26.71 -17.39 5.43
N GLU A 239 26.71 -16.15 5.91
CA GLU A 239 27.59 -15.68 7.00
C GLU A 239 27.27 -16.34 8.35
N THR A 240 26.10 -16.98 8.49
CA THR A 240 25.73 -17.76 9.69
C THR A 240 25.32 -19.20 9.38
N ASP A 241 25.52 -19.68 8.16
CA ASP A 241 25.23 -21.05 7.70
C ASP A 241 23.87 -21.59 8.20
N ARG A 242 22.80 -20.88 7.81
CA ARG A 242 21.40 -21.21 8.17
C ARG A 242 20.39 -20.43 7.33
N TRP A 243 19.16 -20.94 7.30
CA TRP A 243 17.99 -20.21 6.84
C TRP A 243 17.57 -19.17 7.87
N ILE A 244 17.13 -18.01 7.39
CA ILE A 244 16.52 -16.94 8.16
C ILE A 244 15.11 -16.73 7.61
N MET A 245 14.12 -16.72 8.49
CA MET A 245 12.77 -16.25 8.21
C MET A 245 12.61 -14.88 8.86
N ILE A 246 12.02 -13.94 8.13
CA ILE A 246 11.38 -12.76 8.72
C ILE A 246 9.88 -12.85 8.49
N ILE A 247 9.10 -12.44 9.48
CA ILE A 247 7.65 -12.56 9.46
C ILE A 247 7.01 -11.41 10.26
N THR A 248 5.82 -10.94 9.86
CA THR A 248 5.17 -9.83 10.59
C THR A 248 4.40 -10.31 11.80
N LEU A 249 4.51 -9.50 12.86
CA LEU A 249 3.64 -9.52 14.02
C LEU A 249 2.65 -8.37 13.80
N SER A 250 1.67 -8.58 12.92
CA SER A 250 1.05 -7.49 12.15
C SER A 250 0.34 -6.46 13.03
N ASP A 251 -0.34 -6.93 14.09
CA ASP A 251 -0.98 -6.06 15.08
C ASP A 251 -0.02 -5.35 16.02
N ASP A 252 1.20 -5.88 16.26
CA ASP A 252 2.22 -5.23 17.07
C ASP A 252 3.06 -4.19 16.30
N ARG A 253 2.89 -4.13 14.97
CA ARG A 253 3.74 -3.34 14.05
C ARG A 253 5.23 -3.70 14.21
N LYS A 254 5.53 -5.00 14.15
CA LYS A 254 6.89 -5.54 14.27
C LYS A 254 7.19 -6.57 13.19
N VAL A 255 8.48 -6.74 12.91
CA VAL A 255 9.02 -7.88 12.17
C VAL A 255 9.80 -8.77 13.13
N SER A 256 9.48 -10.06 13.16
CA SER A 256 10.14 -11.07 13.98
C SER A 256 11.07 -11.91 13.12
N PHE A 257 12.23 -12.28 13.68
CA PHE A 257 13.29 -13.01 12.99
C PHE A 257 13.42 -14.41 13.59
N TYR A 258 13.51 -15.43 12.74
CA TYR A 258 13.74 -16.83 13.12
C TYR A 258 14.89 -17.44 12.32
N ALA A 259 15.57 -18.45 12.87
CA ALA A 259 16.56 -19.26 12.16
C ALA A 259 16.10 -20.71 12.03
N SER A 260 16.50 -21.38 10.94
CA SER A 260 16.36 -22.83 10.79
C SER A 260 17.60 -23.44 10.11
N GLN A 261 17.93 -24.67 10.49
CA GLN A 261 18.93 -25.48 9.81
C GLN A 261 18.33 -26.37 8.71
N ASP A 262 17.00 -26.56 8.70
CA ASP A 262 16.34 -27.58 7.86
C ASP A 262 14.97 -27.13 7.30
N LEU A 263 14.65 -25.83 7.37
CA LEU A 263 13.37 -25.20 7.01
C LEU A 263 12.14 -25.67 7.79
N LYS A 264 12.26 -26.68 8.66
CA LYS A 264 11.13 -27.29 9.40
C LYS A 264 11.15 -26.93 10.88
N HIS A 265 12.32 -26.72 11.48
CA HIS A 265 12.46 -26.35 12.89
C HIS A 265 12.99 -24.93 13.01
N TRP A 266 12.22 -24.04 13.64
CA TRP A 266 12.51 -22.61 13.69
C TRP A 266 12.79 -22.13 15.13
N GLU A 267 13.92 -21.42 15.33
CA GLU A 267 14.31 -20.78 16.60
C GLU A 267 14.10 -19.26 16.49
N HIS A 268 13.41 -18.63 17.44
CA HIS A 268 13.28 -17.17 17.51
C HIS A 268 14.63 -16.49 17.80
N LEU A 269 14.92 -15.43 17.07
CA LEU A 269 16.20 -14.71 17.12
C LEU A 269 16.08 -13.33 17.78
N SER A 270 15.18 -12.50 17.26
CA SER A 270 14.90 -11.15 17.77
C SER A 270 13.67 -10.56 17.08
N ASP A 271 13.19 -9.43 17.58
CA ASP A 271 12.19 -8.60 16.92
C ASP A 271 12.75 -7.20 16.59
N PHE A 272 12.19 -6.61 15.54
CA PHE A 272 12.40 -5.23 15.10
C PHE A 272 11.08 -4.44 15.15
N GLY A 273 11.16 -3.16 15.54
CA GLY A 273 10.01 -2.26 15.66
C GLY A 273 9.29 -2.29 17.01
N PRO A 274 8.20 -1.53 17.17
CA PRO A 274 7.63 -0.63 16.16
C PRO A 274 8.42 0.69 16.02
N ILE A 275 8.51 1.21 14.79
CA ILE A 275 9.18 2.48 14.47
C ILE A 275 8.77 2.96 13.06
N GLY A 276 8.78 4.27 12.80
CA GLY A 276 8.26 4.82 11.54
C GLY A 276 6.73 4.82 11.53
N ALA A 277 6.11 4.52 10.39
CA ALA A 277 4.65 4.45 10.28
C ALA A 277 4.08 3.25 11.05
N GLN A 278 3.01 3.49 11.81
CA GLN A 278 2.42 2.56 12.77
C GLN A 278 0.88 2.62 12.78
N SER A 279 0.26 3.53 12.01
CA SER A 279 -1.19 3.75 12.02
C SER A 279 -2.06 2.58 11.61
N GLN A 280 -1.46 1.56 11.00
CA GLN A 280 -2.12 0.34 10.54
C GLN A 280 -1.21 -0.87 10.78
N VAL A 281 -1.72 -2.05 10.47
CA VAL A 281 -0.97 -3.31 10.58
C VAL A 281 0.30 -3.30 9.72
N TRP A 282 1.31 -4.06 10.14
CA TRP A 282 2.50 -4.34 9.34
C TRP A 282 2.37 -5.68 8.63
N GLU A 283 2.62 -5.73 7.34
CA GLU A 283 2.45 -6.94 6.50
C GLU A 283 3.60 -7.04 5.49
N VAL A 284 3.74 -8.19 4.82
CA VAL A 284 4.64 -8.44 3.69
C VAL A 284 6.07 -7.88 3.88
N PRO A 285 6.85 -8.41 4.84
CA PRO A 285 8.21 -7.97 5.07
C PRO A 285 9.16 -8.56 4.02
N ASP A 286 10.19 -7.80 3.62
CA ASP A 286 11.31 -8.34 2.83
C ASP A 286 12.66 -7.77 3.29
N ILE A 287 13.74 -8.54 3.16
CA ILE A 287 15.09 -8.13 3.56
C ILE A 287 16.17 -8.55 2.57
N PHE A 288 17.00 -7.59 2.18
CA PHE A 288 18.04 -7.74 1.16
C PHE A 288 19.13 -6.69 1.35
N GLN A 289 20.19 -6.76 0.54
CA GLN A 289 21.27 -5.77 0.53
C GLN A 289 21.20 -4.92 -0.74
N LEU A 290 21.43 -3.60 -0.60
CA LEU A 290 21.57 -2.67 -1.71
C LEU A 290 22.94 -1.99 -1.70
N SER A 291 23.50 -1.78 -2.87
CA SER A 291 24.68 -0.93 -3.11
C SER A 291 24.35 0.54 -2.87
N VAL A 292 25.29 1.27 -2.25
CA VAL A 292 25.20 2.70 -1.93
C VAL A 292 25.92 3.52 -3.01
N ASP A 293 25.24 4.53 -3.56
CA ASP A 293 25.75 5.47 -4.57
C ASP A 293 26.39 4.78 -5.80
N GLY A 294 25.94 3.55 -6.10
CA GLY A 294 26.44 2.73 -7.21
C GLY A 294 27.71 1.93 -6.92
N ASP A 295 28.27 1.98 -5.70
CA ASP A 295 29.44 1.19 -5.31
C ASP A 295 29.01 -0.21 -4.81
N PRO A 296 29.30 -1.30 -5.54
CA PRO A 296 28.92 -2.66 -5.15
C PRO A 296 29.69 -3.18 -3.93
N THR A 297 30.77 -2.50 -3.50
CA THR A 297 31.53 -2.83 -2.28
C THR A 297 30.94 -2.19 -1.03
N GLN A 298 30.13 -1.13 -1.18
CA GLN A 298 29.43 -0.47 -0.08
C GLN A 298 27.97 -0.88 -0.08
N LYS A 299 27.65 -1.97 0.63
CA LYS A 299 26.27 -2.46 0.77
C LYS A 299 25.69 -2.15 2.14
N LYS A 300 24.38 -1.84 2.16
CA LYS A 300 23.58 -1.77 3.39
C LYS A 300 22.39 -2.73 3.29
N TRP A 301 21.99 -3.26 4.43
CA TRP A 301 20.76 -4.05 4.52
C TRP A 301 19.55 -3.12 4.49
N VAL A 302 18.50 -3.56 3.81
CA VAL A 302 17.20 -2.89 3.72
C VAL A 302 16.13 -3.87 4.17
N LEU A 303 15.26 -3.42 5.07
CA LEU A 303 14.03 -4.11 5.47
C LEU A 303 12.85 -3.33 4.89
N LEU A 304 12.11 -3.93 3.97
CA LEU A 304 10.80 -3.47 3.51
C LEU A 304 9.71 -3.94 4.48
N CYS A 305 8.59 -3.22 4.51
CA CYS A 305 7.41 -3.58 5.28
C CYS A 305 6.19 -2.81 4.76
N GLY A 306 5.18 -3.56 4.36
CA GLY A 306 3.85 -3.03 4.08
C GLY A 306 3.26 -2.38 5.34
N ILE A 307 2.72 -1.18 5.16
CA ILE A 307 1.73 -0.56 6.05
C ILE A 307 0.37 -0.84 5.45
N GLY A 308 -0.34 -1.78 6.08
CA GLY A 308 -1.67 -2.17 5.67
C GLY A 308 -2.60 -0.97 5.56
N PRO A 309 -3.57 -0.96 4.64
CA PRO A 309 -3.70 -1.95 3.57
C PRO A 309 -2.85 -1.62 2.33
N ASN A 310 -2.22 -0.43 2.20
CA ASN A 310 -1.87 0.11 0.86
C ASN A 310 -0.65 1.03 0.77
N ARG A 311 0.30 0.95 1.68
CA ARG A 311 1.53 1.75 1.58
C ARG A 311 2.73 0.89 1.91
N GLU A 312 3.88 1.27 1.38
CA GLU A 312 5.13 0.56 1.62
C GLU A 312 6.11 1.51 2.31
N GLN A 313 6.73 1.06 3.41
CA GLN A 313 7.82 1.79 4.07
C GLN A 313 9.09 0.94 4.10
N TYR A 314 10.24 1.58 4.34
CA TYR A 314 11.51 0.86 4.40
C TYR A 314 12.48 1.39 5.45
N PHE A 315 13.35 0.50 5.91
CA PHE A 315 14.36 0.75 6.91
C PHE A 315 15.73 0.36 6.34
N VAL A 316 16.70 1.27 6.39
CA VAL A 316 18.10 1.03 6.01
C VAL A 316 18.92 0.79 7.27
N GLY A 317 19.84 -0.18 7.22
CA GLY A 317 20.66 -0.55 8.36
C GLY A 317 21.57 -1.74 8.10
N ASP A 318 21.79 -2.55 9.14
CA ASP A 318 22.68 -3.71 9.13
C ASP A 318 22.00 -4.91 9.80
N PHE A 319 22.11 -6.09 9.18
CA PHE A 319 21.68 -7.37 9.74
C PHE A 319 22.91 -8.26 10.00
N ASN A 320 22.96 -8.87 11.18
CA ASN A 320 24.10 -9.70 11.62
C ASN A 320 23.77 -11.20 11.69
N GLY A 321 22.76 -11.66 10.94
CA GLY A 321 22.24 -13.03 11.05
C GLY A 321 21.36 -13.28 12.28
N LYS A 322 21.17 -12.31 13.19
CA LYS A 322 20.27 -12.43 14.36
C LYS A 322 19.31 -11.24 14.53
N ARG A 323 19.80 -10.01 14.36
CA ARG A 323 19.08 -8.76 14.62
C ARG A 323 19.35 -7.75 13.50
N PHE A 324 18.29 -7.11 13.03
CA PHE A 324 18.37 -5.91 12.20
C PHE A 324 18.55 -4.67 13.09
N THR A 325 19.50 -3.81 12.76
CA THR A 325 19.80 -2.56 13.48
C THR A 325 19.78 -1.41 12.47
N LEU A 326 19.08 -0.32 12.78
CA LEU A 326 19.00 0.84 11.89
C LEU A 326 20.36 1.49 11.68
N ASP A 327 20.55 2.03 10.48
CA ASP A 327 21.63 2.98 10.20
C ASP A 327 21.53 4.18 11.17
N PRO A 328 22.63 4.67 11.75
CA PRO A 328 22.59 5.74 12.75
C PRO A 328 21.88 7.01 12.27
N ALA A 329 22.03 7.39 11.00
CA ALA A 329 21.39 8.59 10.45
C ALA A 329 19.88 8.37 10.28
N LEU A 330 19.45 7.18 9.83
CA LEU A 330 18.03 6.85 9.73
C LEU A 330 17.37 6.72 11.12
N ASN A 331 18.08 6.16 12.10
CA ASN A 331 17.62 6.09 13.49
C ASN A 331 17.45 7.49 14.10
N GLY A 332 18.34 8.42 13.78
CA GLY A 332 18.21 9.83 14.16
C GLY A 332 17.05 10.54 13.49
N TYR A 333 16.90 10.34 12.18
CA TYR A 333 15.79 10.87 11.39
C TYR A 333 14.43 10.39 11.96
N LEU A 334 14.22 9.07 12.05
CA LEU A 334 12.92 8.50 12.44
C LEU A 334 12.52 8.73 13.90
N LEU A 335 13.49 8.86 14.82
CA LEU A 335 13.18 9.04 16.26
C LEU A 335 13.26 10.49 16.75
N ARG A 336 13.99 11.37 16.06
CA ARG A 336 14.33 12.72 16.57
C ARG A 336 14.29 13.81 15.49
N GLY A 337 13.89 13.50 14.26
CA GLY A 337 13.87 14.46 13.16
C GLY A 337 15.26 14.90 12.68
N GLU A 338 16.34 14.19 13.03
CA GLU A 338 17.70 14.58 12.63
C GLU A 338 17.84 14.57 11.10
N GLY A 339 18.36 15.66 10.53
CA GLY A 339 18.48 15.83 9.08
C GLY A 339 17.19 16.25 8.36
N LEU A 340 16.11 16.57 9.08
CA LEU A 340 14.97 17.29 8.49
C LEU A 340 15.40 18.65 7.93
N PRO A 341 14.87 19.07 6.76
CA PRO A 341 15.24 20.35 6.16
C PRO A 341 14.58 21.51 6.91
N GLY A 342 15.37 22.42 7.49
CA GLY A 342 14.88 23.65 8.11
C GLY A 342 15.44 23.89 9.52
N ALA A 343 14.76 24.74 10.29
CA ALA A 343 15.09 25.04 11.68
C ALA A 343 13.89 24.74 12.59
N VAL A 344 14.13 24.00 13.67
CA VAL A 344 13.12 23.71 14.71
C VAL A 344 12.81 24.99 15.49
N PHE A 345 11.54 25.34 15.55
CA PHE A 345 10.98 26.44 16.34
C PHE A 345 10.48 25.96 17.70
N ALA A 346 9.88 24.77 17.77
CA ALA A 346 9.47 24.11 19.01
C ALA A 346 9.33 22.59 18.82
N ASP A 347 9.94 21.83 19.72
CA ASP A 347 9.96 20.35 19.81
C ASP A 347 9.39 19.83 21.13
N PHE A 348 9.12 20.70 22.11
CA PHE A 348 8.51 20.37 23.42
C PHE A 348 9.26 19.32 24.28
N GLU A 349 10.45 18.89 23.85
CA GLU A 349 11.35 17.91 24.50
C GLU A 349 11.64 18.19 25.99
N LYS A 350 11.53 19.45 26.40
CA LYS A 350 11.80 19.93 27.77
C LYS A 350 10.62 20.71 28.34
N GLY A 351 9.42 20.43 27.83
CA GLY A 351 8.19 21.17 28.09
C GLY A 351 8.05 22.43 27.24
N LEU A 352 7.23 23.38 27.69
CA LEU A 352 6.99 24.64 26.98
C LEU A 352 8.30 25.42 26.77
N PRO A 353 8.68 25.75 25.51
CA PRO A 353 9.89 26.53 25.26
C PRO A 353 9.81 27.94 25.84
N ALA A 354 10.97 28.56 26.05
CA ALA A 354 11.05 29.89 26.68
C ALA A 354 10.19 30.94 25.96
N GLY A 355 9.34 31.63 26.72
CA GLY A 355 8.45 32.69 26.22
C GLY A 355 7.11 32.19 25.64
N TRP A 356 6.88 30.88 25.54
CA TRP A 356 5.53 30.36 25.31
C TRP A 356 4.66 30.54 26.57
N THR A 357 3.38 30.82 26.38
CA THR A 357 2.38 30.95 27.46
C THR A 357 1.27 29.92 27.29
N SER A 358 0.61 29.57 28.40
CA SER A 358 -0.59 28.72 28.39
C SER A 358 -1.67 29.40 29.23
N GLU A 359 -2.88 29.47 28.69
CA GLU A 359 -4.08 29.99 29.34
C GLU A 359 -5.19 28.92 29.32
N GLY A 360 -6.04 28.90 30.35
CA GLY A 360 -7.11 27.90 30.50
C GLY A 360 -6.74 26.74 31.42
N ASP A 361 -7.18 25.53 31.05
CA ASP A 361 -6.91 24.28 31.77
C ASP A 361 -5.44 23.83 31.63
N GLU A 362 -5.03 22.88 32.46
CA GLU A 362 -3.66 22.34 32.49
C GLU A 362 -3.36 21.47 31.25
N ILE A 363 -2.30 21.83 30.52
CA ILE A 363 -1.80 21.05 29.38
C ILE A 363 -0.85 19.93 29.82
N ALA A 364 -0.67 18.92 28.98
CA ALA A 364 0.32 17.87 29.17
C ALA A 364 1.52 18.02 28.21
N ILE A 365 2.66 17.53 28.68
CA ILE A 365 3.82 17.22 27.84
C ILE A 365 3.91 15.69 27.81
N GLY A 366 3.51 15.10 26.70
CA GLY A 366 3.49 13.64 26.53
C GLY A 366 4.85 13.08 26.14
N ASN A 367 5.07 11.82 26.46
CA ASN A 367 6.34 11.09 26.26
C ASN A 367 6.13 9.72 25.57
N GLY A 368 4.94 9.48 25.01
CA GLY A 368 4.54 8.20 24.39
C GLY A 368 4.02 7.14 25.38
N GLU A 369 4.08 7.40 26.68
CA GLU A 369 3.26 6.68 27.66
C GLU A 369 1.80 7.14 27.57
N ASN A 370 0.87 6.34 28.13
CA ASN A 370 -0.54 6.67 28.10
C ASN A 370 -0.80 7.94 28.93
N LEU A 371 -1.15 9.06 28.28
CA LEU A 371 -1.61 10.27 28.98
C LEU A 371 -2.96 10.05 29.67
N GLY A 372 -3.71 9.02 29.27
CA GLY A 372 -4.96 8.62 29.92
C GLY A 372 -5.64 7.51 29.14
N LEU A 373 -6.72 7.86 28.45
CA LEU A 373 -7.40 6.95 27.50
C LEU A 373 -6.65 6.82 26.16
N TYR A 374 -5.72 7.75 25.88
CA TYR A 374 -5.08 7.92 24.58
C TYR A 374 -3.58 7.66 24.68
N LYS A 375 -3.02 7.10 23.60
CA LYS A 375 -1.59 6.81 23.46
C LYS A 375 -1.08 7.41 22.16
N THR A 376 -0.61 8.65 22.23
CA THR A 376 -0.09 9.35 21.05
C THR A 376 1.21 8.72 20.55
N SER A 377 1.34 8.59 19.23
CA SER A 377 2.50 8.02 18.55
C SER A 377 2.90 8.83 17.33
N GLY A 378 4.10 8.60 16.79
CA GLY A 378 4.62 9.32 15.61
C GLY A 378 5.25 10.69 15.89
N PHE A 379 5.35 11.10 17.16
CA PHE A 379 6.14 12.26 17.59
C PHE A 379 7.66 11.97 17.51
N LEU A 380 8.48 13.01 17.53
CA LEU A 380 9.92 12.96 17.27
C LEU A 380 10.73 13.51 18.44
N GLY A 381 11.10 12.60 19.33
CA GLY A 381 11.96 12.87 20.48
C GLY A 381 11.48 12.12 21.72
N ALA A 382 11.52 12.80 22.86
CA ALA A 382 11.03 12.34 24.15
C ALA A 382 9.78 13.12 24.63
N GLY A 383 9.39 14.20 23.95
CA GLY A 383 8.31 15.11 24.30
C GLY A 383 7.35 15.38 23.13
N PHE A 384 6.11 15.74 23.45
CA PHE A 384 5.20 16.46 22.57
C PHE A 384 4.20 17.25 23.40
N LEU A 385 3.61 18.31 22.84
CA LEU A 385 2.56 19.07 23.53
C LEU A 385 1.19 18.41 23.31
N SER A 386 0.38 18.32 24.36
CA SER A 386 -1.03 17.93 24.25
C SER A 386 -1.94 18.83 25.08
N THR A 387 -3.12 19.18 24.55
CA THR A 387 -4.18 19.83 25.33
C THR A 387 -4.95 18.85 26.23
N TYR A 388 -4.67 17.55 26.13
CA TYR A 388 -5.26 16.54 27.01
C TYR A 388 -4.74 16.68 28.44
N THR A 389 -5.63 16.72 29.43
CA THR A 389 -5.29 16.82 30.87
C THR A 389 -5.48 15.47 31.59
N PRO A 390 -4.40 14.75 31.95
CA PRO A 390 -4.49 13.52 32.73
C PRO A 390 -5.20 13.72 34.08
N GLY A 391 -6.23 12.92 34.37
CA GLY A 391 -6.93 12.96 35.66
C GLY A 391 -7.88 14.14 35.89
N SER A 392 -8.12 14.98 34.88
CA SER A 392 -9.16 16.01 34.95
C SER A 392 -10.55 15.41 35.27
N LYS A 393 -11.34 16.12 36.08
CA LYS A 393 -12.75 15.77 36.35
C LYS A 393 -13.65 15.82 35.11
N THR A 394 -13.18 16.41 34.02
CA THR A 394 -13.93 16.56 32.77
C THR A 394 -13.48 15.60 31.66
N GLY A 395 -12.32 14.95 31.79
CA GLY A 395 -11.73 14.10 30.76
C GLY A 395 -11.18 14.91 29.58
N ASP A 396 -11.48 14.46 28.36
CA ASP A 396 -11.08 15.02 27.06
C ASP A 396 -11.81 16.35 26.71
N ARG A 397 -11.77 17.28 27.67
CA ARG A 397 -12.49 18.57 27.70
C ARG A 397 -11.62 19.66 28.34
N GLY A 398 -10.31 19.60 28.14
CA GLY A 398 -9.36 20.59 28.64
C GLY A 398 -9.38 21.81 27.75
N LEU A 399 -9.94 22.92 28.22
CA LEU A 399 -10.03 24.15 27.42
C LEU A 399 -8.74 24.94 27.60
N ALA A 400 -7.79 24.76 26.69
CA ALA A 400 -6.47 25.36 26.76
C ALA A 400 -6.14 26.21 25.52
N THR A 401 -5.34 27.25 25.70
CA THR A 401 -4.72 28.00 24.59
C THR A 401 -3.25 28.25 24.92
N VAL A 402 -2.40 27.63 24.12
CA VAL A 402 -0.94 27.74 24.21
C VAL A 402 -0.45 28.65 23.09
N THR A 403 0.27 29.71 23.43
CA THR A 403 0.69 30.76 22.47
C THR A 403 2.21 30.90 22.45
N SER A 404 2.79 30.97 21.25
CA SER A 404 4.22 31.19 21.06
C SER A 404 4.64 32.66 21.26
N PRO A 405 5.94 32.93 21.47
CA PRO A 405 6.51 34.24 21.17
C PRO A 405 6.17 34.69 19.74
N GLU A 406 6.17 36.00 19.51
CA GLU A 406 6.08 36.57 18.16
C GLU A 406 7.37 36.29 17.38
N PHE A 407 7.24 35.86 16.12
CA PHE A 407 8.33 35.64 15.18
C PHE A 407 8.05 36.33 13.84
N VAL A 408 9.08 36.46 12.99
CA VAL A 408 8.94 37.00 11.63
C VAL A 408 8.98 35.84 10.64
N ILE A 409 7.96 35.73 9.79
CA ILE A 409 7.88 34.72 8.73
C ILE A 409 9.01 35.00 7.72
N SER A 410 9.94 34.04 7.59
CA SER A 410 11.18 34.20 6.83
C SER A 410 11.52 33.01 5.92
N THR A 411 10.82 31.89 6.06
CA THR A 411 10.89 30.70 5.19
C THR A 411 9.55 30.48 4.50
N ARG A 412 9.52 29.71 3.40
CA ARG A 412 8.29 29.43 2.64
C ARG A 412 7.26 28.58 3.37
N PHE A 413 7.71 27.63 4.19
CA PHE A 413 6.84 26.67 4.87
C PHE A 413 6.99 26.70 6.39
N ILE A 414 5.86 26.49 7.05
CA ILE A 414 5.79 26.06 8.44
C ILE A 414 5.27 24.61 8.41
N ASN A 415 6.10 23.68 8.83
CA ASN A 415 5.76 22.27 8.96
C ASN A 415 5.62 21.92 10.45
N PHE A 416 4.75 20.98 10.79
CA PHE A 416 4.60 20.46 12.16
C PHE A 416 3.92 19.10 12.12
N LEU A 417 4.10 18.34 13.19
CA LEU A 417 3.36 17.12 13.46
C LEU A 417 2.09 17.46 14.25
N VAL A 418 0.96 16.85 13.88
CA VAL A 418 -0.32 17.02 14.59
C VAL A 418 -1.09 15.69 14.69
N ALA A 419 -1.75 15.49 15.82
CA ALA A 419 -2.67 14.39 16.12
C ALA A 419 -3.88 14.90 16.93
N GLY A 420 -4.85 14.02 17.16
CA GLY A 420 -6.05 14.29 17.95
C GLY A 420 -7.30 14.58 17.10
N GLY A 421 -8.21 15.38 17.66
CA GLY A 421 -9.54 15.61 17.10
C GLY A 421 -9.58 16.31 15.73
N ALA A 422 -10.53 15.90 14.88
CA ALA A 422 -10.78 16.49 13.55
C ALA A 422 -11.81 17.64 13.58
N HIS A 423 -11.63 18.59 14.51
CA HIS A 423 -12.69 19.54 14.90
C HIS A 423 -12.53 20.97 14.35
N GLY A 424 -11.66 21.17 13.36
CA GLY A 424 -11.54 22.46 12.68
C GLY A 424 -11.06 23.57 13.62
N SER A 425 -11.91 24.55 13.94
CA SER A 425 -11.56 25.65 14.85
C SER A 425 -11.41 25.24 16.31
N ASP A 426 -12.14 24.20 16.73
CA ASP A 426 -12.39 23.93 18.14
C ASP A 426 -11.27 23.10 18.79
N GLY A 427 -10.37 22.55 17.97
CA GLY A 427 -9.16 21.82 18.37
C GLY A 427 -8.14 21.94 17.25
N SER A 428 -7.21 22.90 17.34
CA SER A 428 -6.27 23.21 16.25
C SER A 428 -4.97 23.89 16.66
N ILE A 429 -3.94 23.66 15.86
CA ILE A 429 -2.83 24.60 15.72
C ILE A 429 -3.19 25.66 14.67
N SER A 430 -2.88 26.92 14.96
CA SER A 430 -3.24 28.10 14.19
C SER A 430 -2.02 29.00 13.96
N LEU A 431 -1.87 29.55 12.75
CA LEU A 431 -0.97 30.68 12.49
C LEU A 431 -1.76 31.99 12.65
N VAL A 432 -1.34 32.82 13.59
CA VAL A 432 -1.94 34.12 13.89
C VAL A 432 -1.09 35.25 13.32
N VAL A 433 -1.70 36.12 12.52
CA VAL A 433 -1.08 37.31 11.93
C VAL A 433 -2.05 38.48 12.11
N ASP A 434 -1.54 39.64 12.52
CA ASP A 434 -2.35 40.85 12.78
C ASP A 434 -3.54 40.60 13.76
N GLY A 435 -3.37 39.65 14.70
CA GLY A 435 -4.38 39.24 15.68
C GLY A 435 -5.45 38.26 15.16
N ALA A 436 -5.36 37.83 13.90
CA ALA A 436 -6.29 36.89 13.29
C ALA A 436 -5.60 35.56 12.92
N ALA A 437 -6.23 34.43 13.27
CA ALA A 437 -5.78 33.11 12.83
C ALA A 437 -6.13 32.89 11.34
N ILE A 438 -5.09 32.94 10.49
CA ILE A 438 -5.14 32.94 9.02
C ILE A 438 -4.82 31.57 8.39
N ARG A 439 -4.22 30.64 9.14
CA ARG A 439 -4.12 29.21 8.84
C ARG A 439 -4.54 28.43 10.07
N ARG A 440 -5.12 27.25 9.87
CA ARG A 440 -5.48 26.28 10.91
C ARG A 440 -5.24 24.86 10.42
N ALA A 441 -4.95 23.96 11.35
CA ALA A 441 -4.90 22.52 11.14
C ALA A 441 -5.33 21.82 12.42
N SER A 442 -6.08 20.73 12.29
CA SER A 442 -6.47 19.85 13.39
C SER A 442 -5.81 18.48 13.20
N GLY A 443 -6.00 17.57 14.16
CA GLY A 443 -5.77 16.15 13.90
C GLY A 443 -6.79 15.60 12.89
N ASP A 444 -6.65 14.31 12.55
CA ASP A 444 -7.55 13.60 11.63
C ASP A 444 -8.52 12.64 12.34
N GLY A 445 -8.65 12.76 13.66
CA GLY A 445 -9.43 11.85 14.49
C GLY A 445 -8.65 10.64 15.00
N SER A 446 -7.30 10.67 14.92
CA SER A 446 -6.41 9.64 15.45
C SER A 446 -5.33 10.21 16.37
N ASP A 447 -4.86 9.39 17.31
CA ASP A 447 -3.73 9.71 18.21
C ASP A 447 -2.36 9.58 17.50
N ILE A 448 -2.31 9.69 16.16
CA ILE A 448 -1.12 9.35 15.39
C ILE A 448 -0.66 10.56 14.62
N MET A 449 0.52 11.04 14.99
CA MET A 449 1.06 12.29 14.48
C MET A 449 1.41 12.18 13.00
N LYS A 450 0.85 13.11 12.24
CA LYS A 450 1.05 13.24 10.80
C LYS A 450 1.53 14.64 10.50
N TRP A 451 2.39 14.75 9.50
CA TRP A 451 2.88 16.03 9.05
C TRP A 451 1.74 16.86 8.48
N VAL A 452 1.78 18.15 8.75
CA VAL A 452 1.07 19.19 8.01
C VAL A 452 2.09 20.24 7.62
N SER A 453 1.95 20.74 6.39
CA SER A 453 2.75 21.83 5.85
C SER A 453 1.82 22.98 5.45
N TRP A 454 2.11 24.19 5.93
CA TRP A 454 1.52 25.42 5.42
C TRP A 454 2.54 26.16 4.56
N ASP A 455 2.21 26.36 3.29
CA ASP A 455 2.82 27.45 2.51
C ASP A 455 2.38 28.78 3.14
N VAL A 456 3.35 29.62 3.47
CA VAL A 456 3.22 30.94 4.08
C VAL A 456 3.96 32.01 3.26
N THR A 457 4.30 31.71 2.00
CA THR A 457 5.06 32.59 1.10
C THR A 457 4.40 33.96 0.93
N GLU A 458 3.06 34.06 0.97
CA GLU A 458 2.34 35.34 0.85
C GLU A 458 2.41 36.22 2.11
N LEU A 459 3.00 35.70 3.19
CA LEU A 459 3.10 36.31 4.51
C LEU A 459 4.56 36.68 4.86
N ALA A 460 5.51 36.47 3.94
CA ALA A 460 6.92 36.76 4.15
C ALA A 460 7.15 38.19 4.70
N GLY A 461 7.97 38.29 5.76
CA GLY A 461 8.27 39.53 6.45
C GLY A 461 7.20 39.99 7.46
N LYS A 462 6.03 39.34 7.53
CA LYS A 462 5.03 39.63 8.57
C LYS A 462 5.43 39.03 9.93
N LYS A 463 4.96 39.70 10.98
CA LYS A 463 4.97 39.18 12.35
C LYS A 463 3.83 38.18 12.54
N ALA A 464 4.11 37.08 13.24
CA ALA A 464 3.17 36.01 13.48
C ALA A 464 3.38 35.35 14.85
N GLN A 465 2.37 34.60 15.29
CA GLN A 465 2.44 33.68 16.44
C GLN A 465 1.81 32.34 16.05
N ILE A 466 2.27 31.26 16.67
CA ILE A 466 1.56 29.99 16.71
C ILE A 466 0.63 29.99 17.93
N GLN A 467 -0.62 29.58 17.73
CA GLN A 467 -1.54 29.27 18.82
C GLN A 467 -2.03 27.83 18.68
N ILE A 468 -1.92 27.04 19.75
CA ILE A 468 -2.47 25.69 19.86
C ILE A 468 -3.68 25.82 20.79
N VAL A 469 -4.87 25.55 20.27
CA VAL A 469 -6.15 25.91 20.87
C VAL A 469 -7.01 24.67 20.98
N ASP A 470 -7.52 24.42 22.17
CA ASP A 470 -8.60 23.49 22.46
C ASP A 470 -9.74 24.26 23.14
N GLN A 471 -10.90 24.25 22.50
CA GLN A 471 -12.14 24.84 22.96
C GLN A 471 -13.27 23.82 22.96
N ARG A 472 -12.96 22.52 22.81
CA ARG A 472 -13.98 21.48 22.65
C ARG A 472 -14.53 21.05 24.01
N THR A 473 -15.85 21.17 24.13
CA THR A 473 -16.61 20.81 25.35
C THR A 473 -17.42 19.51 25.21
N ALA A 474 -17.35 18.86 24.05
CA ALA A 474 -17.99 17.57 23.76
C ALA A 474 -17.28 16.40 24.48
N SER A 475 -17.53 15.16 24.11
CA SER A 475 -16.91 13.98 24.75
C SER A 475 -16.47 12.91 23.74
N ASP A 476 -16.21 13.36 22.53
CA ASP A 476 -15.46 12.70 21.47
C ASP A 476 -14.01 13.21 21.49
N LEU A 477 -13.11 12.56 20.74
CA LEU A 477 -11.66 12.83 20.70
C LEU A 477 -11.37 14.32 20.49
N GLY A 478 -11.20 15.08 21.55
CA GLY A 478 -11.32 16.54 21.55
C GLY A 478 -9.98 17.26 21.52
N HIS A 479 -9.02 16.71 22.24
CA HIS A 479 -7.69 17.29 22.35
C HIS A 479 -6.95 17.39 21.01
N VAL A 480 -5.99 18.31 20.97
CA VAL A 480 -4.99 18.43 19.91
C VAL A 480 -3.60 18.17 20.50
N SER A 481 -2.82 17.34 19.82
CA SER A 481 -1.42 17.08 20.16
C SER A 481 -0.53 17.56 19.03
N VAL A 482 0.56 18.27 19.36
CA VAL A 482 1.44 18.95 18.41
C VAL A 482 2.90 18.69 18.77
N ASP A 483 3.72 18.49 17.74
CA ASP A 483 5.15 18.32 17.87
C ASP A 483 5.93 18.94 16.68
N HIS A 484 7.24 19.12 16.87
CA HIS A 484 8.25 19.33 15.85
C HIS A 484 7.92 20.45 14.83
N ILE A 485 7.57 21.63 15.35
CA ILE A 485 7.30 22.83 14.56
C ILE A 485 8.61 23.29 13.92
N LEU A 486 8.62 23.32 12.59
CA LEU A 486 9.79 23.44 11.72
C LEU A 486 9.57 24.55 10.69
N PHE A 487 10.47 25.53 10.63
CA PHE A 487 10.51 26.56 9.59
C PHE A 487 11.47 26.14 8.48
N SER A 488 10.98 26.04 7.24
CA SER A 488 11.73 25.47 6.12
C SER A 488 11.33 26.03 4.76
N ASP A 489 12.20 25.88 3.76
CA ASP A 489 11.88 26.12 2.34
C ASP A 489 11.50 24.84 1.59
N THR A 490 11.33 23.71 2.32
CA THR A 490 10.81 22.44 1.81
C THR A 490 9.58 22.02 2.62
N PRO A 491 8.49 21.55 1.99
CA PRO A 491 7.35 21.00 2.70
C PRO A 491 7.63 19.57 3.20
N MET A 492 6.96 19.18 4.28
CA MET A 492 6.82 17.78 4.67
C MET A 492 5.62 17.12 3.96
N VAL A 493 5.57 15.78 3.93
CA VAL A 493 4.52 15.03 3.24
C VAL A 493 3.20 15.12 4.03
N SER A 494 2.39 16.14 3.75
CA SER A 494 1.15 16.42 4.48
C SER A 494 0.20 15.21 4.52
N GLY A 495 -0.38 14.95 5.69
CA GLY A 495 -1.31 13.83 5.93
C GLY A 495 -0.64 12.46 6.03
N ARG A 496 0.69 12.38 6.15
CA ARG A 496 1.43 11.13 6.40
C ARG A 496 2.21 11.17 7.71
N GLU A 497 2.38 9.99 8.29
CA GLU A 497 3.31 9.75 9.39
C GLU A 497 4.76 10.00 8.93
N HIS A 498 5.63 10.30 9.90
CA HIS A 498 7.06 10.45 9.65
C HIS A 498 7.70 9.07 9.40
N ALA A 499 7.93 8.75 8.12
CA ALA A 499 8.51 7.48 7.68
C ALA A 499 9.27 7.64 6.35
N ASN A 500 10.11 6.66 6.04
CA ASN A 500 10.66 6.47 4.70
C ASN A 500 9.64 5.69 3.85
N TRP A 501 8.82 6.40 3.10
CA TRP A 501 7.87 5.82 2.15
C TRP A 501 8.59 5.36 0.89
N LEU A 502 8.29 4.15 0.40
CA LEU A 502 8.83 3.66 -0.87
C LEU A 502 8.10 4.28 -2.07
N ASP A 503 6.79 4.50 -1.97
CA ASP A 503 5.98 5.10 -3.03
C ASP A 503 5.01 6.16 -2.49
N HIS A 504 4.78 7.20 -3.29
CA HIS A 504 3.91 8.32 -2.94
C HIS A 504 2.54 8.30 -3.62
N GLY A 505 2.27 7.31 -4.48
CA GLY A 505 0.95 7.04 -5.03
C GLY A 505 -0.02 6.41 -4.04
N ALA A 506 -1.03 5.73 -4.58
CA ALA A 506 -2.07 5.02 -3.82
C ALA A 506 -2.09 3.51 -4.07
N ASP A 507 -1.41 3.03 -5.13
CA ASP A 507 -1.52 1.65 -5.62
C ASP A 507 -0.13 1.04 -5.83
N TYR A 508 0.65 0.91 -4.74
CA TYR A 508 1.91 0.16 -4.71
C TYR A 508 2.08 -0.42 -3.29
N TYR A 509 1.84 -1.72 -3.17
CA TYR A 509 1.79 -2.43 -1.88
C TYR A 509 2.40 -3.84 -1.99
N ALA A 510 2.61 -4.49 -0.83
CA ALA A 510 3.10 -5.87 -0.75
C ALA A 510 4.40 -6.07 -1.54
N VAL A 511 5.35 -5.15 -1.40
CA VAL A 511 6.52 -5.08 -2.29
C VAL A 511 7.56 -6.12 -1.88
N ARG A 512 7.94 -6.99 -2.82
CA ARG A 512 9.02 -7.97 -2.63
C ARG A 512 10.10 -7.84 -3.70
N THR A 513 11.29 -8.35 -3.38
CA THR A 513 12.43 -8.49 -4.29
C THR A 513 12.53 -9.87 -4.91
N TYR A 514 13.08 -9.94 -6.12
CA TYR A 514 13.58 -11.19 -6.69
C TYR A 514 14.83 -11.66 -5.95
N ARG A 515 14.81 -12.91 -5.46
CA ARG A 515 16.01 -13.60 -4.98
C ARG A 515 16.63 -14.41 -6.11
N ASP A 516 17.83 -14.03 -6.56
CA ASP A 516 18.54 -14.73 -7.61
C ASP A 516 19.30 -15.95 -7.06
N TYR A 517 18.75 -17.14 -7.33
CA TYR A 517 19.37 -18.41 -7.00
C TYR A 517 20.29 -18.91 -8.11
N ASP A 518 20.35 -18.30 -9.30
CA ASP A 518 21.37 -18.67 -10.29
C ASP A 518 22.68 -17.90 -10.08
N ASN A 519 22.64 -16.74 -9.40
CA ASN A 519 23.74 -15.77 -9.26
C ASN A 519 24.19 -15.22 -10.63
N ALA A 520 23.22 -14.89 -11.49
CA ALA A 520 23.43 -14.30 -12.80
C ALA A 520 23.50 -12.77 -12.76
N GLU A 521 22.94 -12.12 -11.73
CA GLU A 521 22.69 -10.67 -11.72
C GLU A 521 23.07 -9.98 -10.39
N ASP A 522 23.80 -8.86 -10.47
CA ASP A 522 24.13 -8.00 -9.32
C ASP A 522 23.01 -7.00 -8.94
N ARG A 523 21.99 -6.85 -9.80
CA ARG A 523 20.89 -5.91 -9.58
C ARG A 523 19.84 -6.50 -8.63
N VAL A 524 19.21 -5.63 -7.84
CA VAL A 524 18.03 -5.97 -7.05
C VAL A 524 16.80 -5.39 -7.72
N VAL A 525 15.81 -6.25 -8.02
CA VAL A 525 14.56 -5.86 -8.68
C VAL A 525 13.38 -6.09 -7.75
N THR A 526 12.52 -5.09 -7.57
CA THR A 526 11.23 -5.21 -6.88
C THR A 526 10.06 -5.29 -7.85
N MET A 527 8.98 -5.94 -7.39
CA MET A 527 7.62 -5.77 -7.90
C MET A 527 6.69 -5.68 -6.68
N GLY A 528 5.52 -5.06 -6.87
CA GLY A 528 4.49 -4.94 -5.85
C GLY A 528 3.11 -5.06 -6.47
N TRP A 529 2.10 -5.26 -5.63
CA TRP A 529 0.71 -5.19 -6.04
C TRP A 529 0.35 -3.78 -6.50
N LEU A 530 -0.10 -3.67 -7.75
CA LEU A 530 -0.65 -2.46 -8.34
C LEU A 530 -2.15 -2.41 -8.02
N GLY A 531 -2.43 -2.14 -6.75
CA GLY A 531 -3.79 -2.14 -6.21
C GLY A 531 -3.85 -1.62 -4.77
N ASN A 532 -5.06 -1.59 -4.23
CA ASN A 532 -5.36 -0.99 -2.94
C ASN A 532 -6.69 -1.53 -2.36
N TRP A 533 -6.66 -2.20 -1.20
CA TRP A 533 -7.80 -2.79 -0.50
C TRP A 533 -8.91 -1.80 -0.10
N GLU A 534 -8.70 -0.48 -0.09
CA GLU A 534 -9.78 0.50 0.11
C GLU A 534 -10.85 0.47 -0.99
N TYR A 535 -10.51 -0.08 -2.16
CA TYR A 535 -11.41 -0.17 -3.31
C TYR A 535 -11.15 -1.37 -4.25
N ALA A 536 -10.18 -2.25 -3.96
CA ALA A 536 -9.89 -3.41 -4.80
C ALA A 536 -11.10 -4.34 -5.00
N ASN A 537 -12.04 -4.37 -4.05
CA ASN A 537 -13.29 -5.12 -4.22
C ASN A 537 -14.27 -4.49 -5.23
N ASP A 538 -14.13 -3.20 -5.53
CA ASP A 538 -15.08 -2.41 -6.31
C ASP A 538 -14.54 -1.99 -7.69
N VAL A 539 -13.28 -2.35 -8.02
CA VAL A 539 -12.67 -1.96 -9.31
C VAL A 539 -13.51 -2.46 -10.50
N PRO A 540 -13.70 -1.63 -11.55
CA PRO A 540 -14.69 -1.88 -12.62
C PRO A 540 -14.20 -2.85 -13.72
N THR A 541 -13.43 -3.89 -13.36
CA THR A 541 -12.84 -4.87 -14.28
C THR A 541 -13.70 -6.12 -14.42
N SER A 542 -13.87 -6.62 -15.65
CA SER A 542 -14.70 -7.81 -15.96
C SER A 542 -13.93 -9.12 -15.99
N TRP A 543 -12.60 -9.07 -16.11
CA TRP A 543 -11.72 -10.22 -16.29
C TRP A 543 -11.20 -10.81 -14.97
N GLY A 544 -11.14 -10.00 -13.91
CA GLY A 544 -10.44 -10.31 -12.68
C GLY A 544 -10.06 -9.01 -11.98
N LYS A 545 -9.20 -9.09 -10.96
CA LYS A 545 -8.81 -7.95 -10.13
C LYS A 545 -7.32 -8.01 -9.80
N GLY A 546 -6.69 -6.84 -9.75
CA GLY A 546 -5.28 -6.68 -9.46
C GLY A 546 -4.35 -6.95 -10.65
N ALA A 547 -3.20 -6.29 -10.59
CA ALA A 547 -2.06 -6.46 -11.47
C ALA A 547 -0.79 -6.26 -10.63
N LEU A 548 0.37 -6.55 -11.21
CA LEU A 548 1.64 -6.17 -10.62
C LEU A 548 2.15 -4.88 -11.25
N ALA A 549 2.78 -4.04 -10.43
CA ALA A 549 3.46 -2.85 -10.89
C ALA A 549 4.70 -3.21 -11.72
N LEU A 550 5.20 -2.24 -12.49
CA LEU A 550 6.44 -2.37 -13.25
C LEU A 550 7.59 -2.92 -12.38
N PRO A 551 8.34 -3.92 -12.85
CA PRO A 551 9.61 -4.31 -12.25
C PRO A 551 10.56 -3.11 -12.14
N ARG A 552 11.05 -2.85 -10.91
CA ARG A 552 11.92 -1.71 -10.61
C ARG A 552 13.29 -2.19 -10.15
N GLU A 553 14.35 -1.75 -10.83
CA GLU A 553 15.71 -1.80 -10.28
C GLU A 553 15.84 -0.79 -9.14
N ILE A 554 16.36 -1.24 -8.00
CA ILE A 554 16.51 -0.42 -6.79
C ILE A 554 17.96 -0.34 -6.31
N SER A 555 18.32 0.81 -5.76
CA SER A 555 19.65 1.11 -5.20
C SER A 555 19.53 2.16 -4.10
N LEU A 556 20.55 2.30 -3.25
CA LEU A 556 20.60 3.38 -2.25
C LEU A 556 21.38 4.58 -2.79
N ALA A 557 20.88 5.78 -2.51
CA ALA A 557 21.60 7.03 -2.74
C ALA A 557 21.68 7.86 -1.46
N SER A 558 22.77 8.61 -1.32
CA SER A 558 23.07 9.44 -0.14
C SER A 558 22.41 10.82 -0.21
N TYR A 559 21.69 11.19 0.85
CA TYR A 559 21.10 12.52 1.04
C TYR A 559 21.41 13.07 2.43
N ALA A 560 21.15 14.37 2.64
CA ALA A 560 21.38 15.03 3.93
C ALA A 560 20.62 14.39 5.11
N GLY A 561 19.42 13.83 4.84
CA GLY A 561 18.62 13.07 5.81
C GLY A 561 18.97 11.56 5.89
N GLY A 562 20.16 11.16 5.41
CA GLY A 562 20.61 9.77 5.32
C GLY A 562 20.29 9.09 3.98
N LEU A 563 20.53 7.78 3.93
CA LEU A 563 20.32 6.95 2.74
C LEU A 563 18.83 6.85 2.36
N ARG A 564 18.53 6.87 1.06
CA ARG A 564 17.18 6.63 0.52
C ARG A 564 17.25 5.68 -0.68
N ILE A 565 16.20 4.88 -0.87
CA ILE A 565 16.05 4.04 -2.06
C ILE A 565 15.71 4.95 -3.26
N VAL A 566 16.36 4.69 -4.39
CA VAL A 566 15.96 5.22 -5.71
C VAL A 566 15.54 4.05 -6.61
N GLN A 567 14.49 4.25 -7.40
CA GLN A 567 13.82 3.18 -8.16
C GLN A 567 13.76 3.52 -9.65
N ARG A 568 14.10 2.58 -10.52
CA ARG A 568 14.04 2.77 -11.99
C ARG A 568 13.30 1.62 -12.65
N PRO A 569 12.43 1.86 -13.65
CA PRO A 569 11.87 0.77 -14.45
C PRO A 569 13.02 0.00 -15.13
N ILE A 570 12.91 -1.32 -15.22
CA ILE A 570 13.97 -2.12 -15.86
C ILE A 570 14.17 -1.74 -17.34
N PRO A 571 15.41 -1.79 -17.88
CA PRO A 571 15.68 -1.48 -19.29
C PRO A 571 14.98 -2.41 -20.31
N ALA A 572 14.41 -3.54 -19.90
CA ALA A 572 13.73 -4.45 -20.82
C ALA A 572 12.48 -3.83 -21.46
N PHE A 573 11.80 -2.88 -20.79
CA PHE A 573 10.66 -2.15 -21.37
C PHE A 573 11.03 -1.29 -22.57
N GLU A 574 12.31 -0.94 -22.75
CA GLU A 574 12.76 -0.22 -23.95
C GLU A 574 12.52 -1.02 -25.23
N GLY A 575 12.42 -2.36 -25.14
CA GLY A 575 12.11 -3.26 -26.25
C GLY A 575 10.65 -3.23 -26.71
N LEU A 576 9.73 -2.62 -25.94
CA LEU A 576 8.32 -2.43 -26.34
C LEU A 576 8.07 -1.11 -27.07
N ARG A 577 9.06 -0.21 -27.11
CA ARG A 577 8.90 1.14 -27.68
C ARG A 577 8.78 1.12 -29.19
N GLN A 578 7.71 1.72 -29.71
CA GLN A 578 7.58 2.08 -31.12
C GLN A 578 8.42 3.35 -31.46
N GLU A 579 8.25 3.95 -32.64
CA GLU A 579 8.95 5.19 -33.00
C GLU A 579 8.46 6.40 -32.17
N PRO A 580 9.34 7.16 -31.50
CA PRO A 580 8.94 8.28 -30.65
C PRO A 580 8.55 9.54 -31.41
N ILE A 581 7.61 10.28 -30.84
CA ILE A 581 7.54 11.74 -31.07
C ILE A 581 8.57 12.44 -30.16
N GLN A 582 9.15 13.54 -30.65
CA GLN A 582 10.19 14.28 -29.93
C GLN A 582 9.94 15.79 -29.96
N ILE A 583 9.97 16.43 -28.79
CA ILE A 583 9.96 17.89 -28.64
C ILE A 583 11.26 18.30 -27.95
N LYS A 584 12.03 19.22 -28.57
CA LYS A 584 13.34 19.65 -28.05
C LYS A 584 13.29 20.89 -27.16
N GLN A 585 12.41 21.84 -27.45
CA GLN A 585 12.20 22.99 -26.56
C GLN A 585 10.83 23.60 -26.86
N ARG A 586 10.03 23.87 -25.81
CA ARG A 586 8.72 24.52 -25.92
C ARG A 586 8.44 25.30 -24.64
N THR A 587 8.27 26.62 -24.74
CA THR A 587 7.72 27.41 -23.63
C THR A 587 6.22 27.10 -23.51
N LEU A 588 5.75 26.87 -22.29
CA LEU A 588 4.39 26.48 -21.96
C LEU A 588 3.73 27.59 -21.12
N GLN A 589 2.49 27.91 -21.50
CA GLN A 589 1.59 28.80 -20.78
C GLN A 589 0.15 28.35 -21.06
N GLY A 590 -0.65 28.15 -20.02
CA GLY A 590 -1.97 27.52 -20.13
C GLY A 590 -1.87 26.05 -20.58
N ILE A 591 -2.92 25.55 -21.25
CA ILE A 591 -3.00 24.18 -21.76
C ILE A 591 -2.55 24.15 -23.23
N THR A 592 -1.71 23.19 -23.59
CA THR A 592 -1.20 22.94 -24.94
C THR A 592 -1.42 21.47 -25.31
N PRO A 593 -2.40 21.13 -26.16
CA PRO A 593 -2.60 19.77 -26.62
C PRO A 593 -1.38 19.21 -27.35
N LEU A 594 -0.96 17.98 -26.99
CA LEU A 594 0.15 17.27 -27.63
C LEU A 594 -0.35 16.57 -28.90
N SER A 595 -0.84 17.35 -29.86
CA SER A 595 -1.54 16.84 -31.06
C SER A 595 -0.66 16.00 -32.00
N GLU A 596 0.66 16.04 -31.80
CA GLU A 596 1.63 15.19 -32.49
C GLU A 596 1.63 13.74 -31.94
N PHE A 597 1.26 13.54 -30.67
CA PHE A 597 1.18 12.22 -30.03
C PHE A 597 -0.25 11.68 -30.08
N LYS A 598 -0.43 10.53 -30.72
CA LYS A 598 -1.74 9.89 -30.94
C LYS A 598 -1.60 8.37 -30.80
N PRO A 599 -1.44 7.86 -29.56
CA PRO A 599 -1.31 6.43 -29.37
C PRO A 599 -2.63 5.75 -29.74
N ALA A 600 -2.60 4.54 -30.31
CA ALA A 600 -3.80 3.80 -30.70
C ALA A 600 -4.62 3.32 -29.48
N ARG A 601 -3.96 3.25 -28.31
CA ARG A 601 -4.55 2.89 -27.01
C ARG A 601 -3.81 3.56 -25.87
N ASN A 602 -4.32 3.44 -24.65
CA ASN A 602 -3.59 3.87 -23.45
C ASN A 602 -2.48 2.88 -23.08
N THR A 603 -1.45 2.74 -23.93
CA THR A 603 -0.22 1.99 -23.64
C THR A 603 0.99 2.80 -24.12
N TYR A 604 1.57 3.62 -23.24
CA TYR A 604 2.65 4.53 -23.63
C TYR A 604 3.62 4.91 -22.50
N GLU A 605 4.80 5.34 -22.91
CA GLU A 605 5.86 5.89 -22.07
C GLU A 605 6.10 7.36 -22.46
N ILE A 606 6.28 8.24 -21.47
CA ILE A 606 6.65 9.65 -21.68
C ILE A 606 7.83 10.00 -20.79
N ASP A 607 8.90 10.51 -21.39
CA ASP A 607 10.10 11.03 -20.70
C ASP A 607 10.22 12.53 -21.00
N ALA A 608 9.89 13.36 -20.01
CA ALA A 608 9.84 14.80 -20.13
C ALA A 608 10.69 15.51 -19.07
N THR A 609 11.46 16.51 -19.48
CA THR A 609 12.22 17.39 -18.57
C THR A 609 11.74 18.82 -18.71
N PHE A 610 11.39 19.43 -17.57
CA PHE A 610 10.92 20.80 -17.45
C PHE A 610 11.97 21.64 -16.70
N GLU A 611 12.13 22.89 -17.07
CA GLU A 611 12.93 23.91 -16.38
C GLU A 611 11.99 24.95 -15.77
N ILE A 612 12.14 25.17 -14.46
CA ILE A 612 11.30 26.08 -13.68
C ILE A 612 11.73 27.52 -14.00
N THR A 613 10.94 28.22 -14.81
CA THR A 613 11.17 29.64 -15.16
C THR A 613 10.38 30.63 -14.31
N ASP A 614 9.25 30.21 -13.73
CA ASP A 614 8.47 30.99 -12.76
C ASP A 614 8.24 30.15 -11.48
N PRO A 615 8.59 30.64 -10.27
CA PRO A 615 8.35 29.92 -9.02
C PRO A 615 6.86 29.74 -8.67
N LYS A 616 5.94 30.37 -9.42
CA LYS A 616 4.48 30.19 -9.29
C LYS A 616 3.91 29.17 -10.27
N ALA A 617 4.73 28.64 -11.18
CA ALA A 617 4.24 27.74 -12.21
C ALA A 617 3.85 26.36 -11.64
N LYS A 618 2.67 25.89 -12.01
CA LYS A 618 2.21 24.52 -11.83
C LYS A 618 2.09 23.88 -13.21
N PHE A 619 2.97 22.92 -13.51
CA PHE A 619 3.17 22.42 -14.87
C PHE A 619 3.25 20.89 -14.92
N GLY A 620 3.04 20.32 -16.10
CA GLY A 620 3.14 18.87 -16.28
C GLY A 620 2.46 18.35 -17.53
N ILE A 621 2.01 17.10 -17.43
CA ILE A 621 1.36 16.33 -18.49
C ILE A 621 0.01 15.83 -17.95
N LYS A 622 -1.07 16.06 -18.70
CA LYS A 622 -2.35 15.43 -18.48
C LYS A 622 -2.52 14.31 -19.51
N THR A 623 -2.71 13.10 -19.02
CA THR A 623 -2.85 11.86 -19.79
C THR A 623 -4.32 11.45 -19.87
N VAL A 624 -4.61 10.50 -20.76
CA VAL A 624 -5.92 9.88 -20.96
C VAL A 624 -7.08 10.87 -21.13
N VAL A 625 -6.81 11.95 -21.87
CA VAL A 625 -7.71 13.12 -21.98
C VAL A 625 -8.89 12.84 -22.90
N ASN A 626 -10.07 13.26 -22.44
CA ASN A 626 -11.31 13.29 -23.21
C ASN A 626 -12.24 14.38 -22.65
N GLY A 627 -12.39 15.48 -23.38
CA GLY A 627 -13.01 16.70 -22.85
C GLY A 627 -12.28 17.18 -21.59
N ASP A 628 -13.02 17.47 -20.53
CA ASP A 628 -12.43 17.93 -19.27
C ASP A 628 -11.71 16.80 -18.49
N HIS A 629 -12.01 15.53 -18.77
CA HIS A 629 -11.46 14.38 -18.04
C HIS A 629 -9.99 14.10 -18.35
N GLY A 630 -9.33 13.40 -17.42
CA GLY A 630 -7.96 12.89 -17.58
C GLY A 630 -7.27 12.66 -16.24
N VAL A 631 -5.99 12.29 -16.28
CA VAL A 631 -5.13 12.17 -15.09
C VAL A 631 -3.93 13.11 -15.25
N SER A 632 -3.70 14.00 -14.29
CA SER A 632 -2.60 14.97 -14.38
C SER A 632 -1.41 14.55 -13.52
N VAL A 633 -0.24 14.44 -14.12
CA VAL A 633 1.04 14.30 -13.43
C VAL A 633 1.83 15.59 -13.63
N GLY A 634 2.34 16.17 -12.57
CA GLY A 634 3.04 17.44 -12.68
C GLY A 634 3.83 17.84 -11.45
N TYR A 635 4.37 19.05 -11.51
CA TYR A 635 5.09 19.68 -10.42
C TYR A 635 4.53 21.07 -10.17
N ASP A 636 4.38 21.40 -8.90
CA ASP A 636 3.99 22.72 -8.42
C ASP A 636 5.22 23.42 -7.83
N ALA A 637 5.73 24.43 -8.52
CA ALA A 637 6.91 25.17 -8.07
C ALA A 637 6.63 26.04 -6.83
N ASN A 638 5.37 26.42 -6.59
CA ASN A 638 4.95 27.20 -5.44
C ASN A 638 4.85 26.35 -4.17
N THR A 639 4.55 25.04 -4.29
CA THR A 639 4.64 24.11 -3.15
C THR A 639 5.91 23.26 -3.12
N ALA A 640 6.72 23.25 -4.20
CA ALA A 640 7.85 22.34 -4.37
C ALA A 640 7.48 20.85 -4.26
N THR A 641 6.32 20.48 -4.83
CA THR A 641 5.80 19.12 -4.81
C THR A 641 5.59 18.53 -6.20
N LEU A 642 5.95 17.26 -6.35
CA LEU A 642 5.39 16.37 -7.36
C LEU A 642 3.94 16.10 -7.00
N PHE A 643 3.04 16.03 -8.00
CA PHE A 643 1.66 15.62 -7.80
C PHE A 643 1.15 14.65 -8.87
N LEU A 644 0.19 13.83 -8.45
CA LEU A 644 -0.65 12.98 -9.31
C LEU A 644 -2.11 13.24 -8.94
N ASP A 645 -2.87 13.75 -9.90
CA ASP A 645 -4.30 14.05 -9.77
C ASP A 645 -5.13 13.14 -10.66
N ARG A 646 -5.88 12.22 -10.04
CA ARG A 646 -6.90 11.40 -10.72
C ARG A 646 -8.33 11.76 -10.32
N THR A 647 -8.54 12.89 -9.64
CA THR A 647 -9.87 13.31 -9.14
C THR A 647 -10.89 13.49 -10.26
N ASN A 648 -10.44 13.90 -11.45
CA ASN A 648 -11.27 14.09 -12.65
C ASN A 648 -11.07 13.00 -13.73
N SER A 649 -10.56 11.82 -13.36
CA SER A 649 -10.57 10.66 -14.25
C SER A 649 -12.01 10.15 -14.45
N GLU A 650 -12.32 9.59 -15.63
CA GLU A 650 -13.71 9.35 -16.04
C GLU A 650 -14.48 8.43 -15.09
N ASN A 651 -14.00 7.19 -14.91
CA ASN A 651 -14.62 6.22 -14.01
C ASN A 651 -13.96 6.28 -12.62
N ALA A 652 -13.99 7.45 -11.98
CA ALA A 652 -13.44 7.66 -10.64
C ALA A 652 -14.43 7.43 -9.48
N ARG A 653 -15.70 7.09 -9.80
CA ARG A 653 -16.82 7.15 -8.84
C ARG A 653 -17.33 5.80 -8.33
N PHE A 654 -16.70 4.68 -8.71
CA PHE A 654 -17.04 3.35 -8.19
C PHE A 654 -16.74 3.20 -6.68
N SER A 655 -15.77 3.96 -6.15
CA SER A 655 -15.52 4.08 -4.72
C SER A 655 -15.28 5.54 -4.32
N GLY A 656 -15.84 5.95 -3.17
CA GLY A 656 -15.65 7.29 -2.60
C GLY A 656 -14.22 7.60 -2.12
N ARG A 657 -13.31 6.61 -2.14
CA ARG A 657 -11.90 6.75 -1.78
C ARG A 657 -10.95 6.80 -2.97
N PHE A 658 -11.45 6.57 -4.18
CA PHE A 658 -10.63 6.44 -5.37
C PHE A 658 -10.17 7.79 -5.95
N ALA A 659 -11.10 8.72 -6.15
CA ALA A 659 -10.81 10.08 -6.64
C ALA A 659 -9.88 10.81 -5.66
N LYS A 660 -8.62 11.04 -6.05
CA LYS A 660 -7.56 11.46 -5.12
C LYS A 660 -6.56 12.41 -5.78
N TYR A 661 -6.17 13.43 -5.03
CA TYR A 661 -5.03 14.30 -5.29
C TYR A 661 -3.88 13.84 -4.38
N MET A 662 -2.73 13.51 -4.95
CA MET A 662 -1.58 12.95 -4.22
C MET A 662 -0.35 13.82 -4.45
N THR A 663 0.45 14.01 -3.41
CA THR A 663 1.64 14.87 -3.44
C THR A 663 2.84 14.23 -2.75
N ALA A 664 4.03 14.66 -3.17
CA ALA A 664 5.31 14.36 -2.53
C ALA A 664 6.25 15.57 -2.66
N PRO A 665 6.99 15.96 -1.61
CA PRO A 665 8.09 16.90 -1.73
C PRO A 665 9.12 16.39 -2.75
N LEU A 666 9.52 17.23 -3.69
CA LEU A 666 10.53 16.89 -4.69
C LEU A 666 11.46 18.08 -4.90
N ALA A 667 12.73 17.96 -4.50
CA ALA A 667 13.72 18.99 -4.79
C ALA A 667 14.06 18.99 -6.30
N PRO A 668 14.01 20.15 -6.98
CA PRO A 668 14.38 20.24 -8.39
C PRO A 668 15.90 20.11 -8.54
N GLN A 669 16.34 19.34 -9.54
CA GLN A 669 17.75 19.13 -9.83
C GLN A 669 18.23 20.20 -10.81
N ASN A 670 19.13 21.09 -10.39
CA ASN A 670 19.64 22.20 -11.21
C ASN A 670 18.53 23.08 -11.83
N GLY A 671 17.47 23.36 -11.06
CA GLY A 671 16.29 24.13 -11.52
C GLY A 671 15.34 23.35 -12.43
N LYS A 672 15.54 22.03 -12.60
CA LYS A 672 14.76 21.17 -13.48
C LYS A 672 14.02 20.07 -12.72
N VAL A 673 12.94 19.59 -13.34
CA VAL A 673 12.19 18.41 -12.92
C VAL A 673 12.04 17.48 -14.12
N ARG A 674 12.48 16.24 -13.97
CA ARG A 674 12.26 15.16 -14.95
C ARG A 674 11.10 14.29 -14.48
N LEU A 675 10.15 14.06 -15.37
CA LEU A 675 9.01 13.16 -15.20
C LEU A 675 9.14 12.03 -16.21
N HIS A 676 9.35 10.80 -15.72
CA HIS A 676 9.34 9.59 -16.53
C HIS A 676 8.07 8.81 -16.17
N ILE A 677 7.14 8.71 -17.11
CA ILE A 677 5.75 8.28 -16.87
C ILE A 677 5.43 7.09 -17.77
N PHE A 678 4.82 6.06 -17.19
CA PHE A 678 4.24 4.92 -17.92
C PHE A 678 2.73 4.95 -17.73
N VAL A 679 1.99 4.75 -18.81
CA VAL A 679 0.52 4.65 -18.84
C VAL A 679 0.12 3.36 -19.50
N ASP A 680 -0.64 2.53 -18.80
CA ASP A 680 -1.33 1.36 -19.32
C ASP A 680 -2.86 1.57 -19.22
N GLN A 681 -3.63 0.62 -19.74
CA GLN A 681 -5.10 0.66 -19.88
C GLN A 681 -5.84 0.99 -18.57
N SER A 682 -5.23 0.71 -17.42
CA SER A 682 -5.80 1.02 -16.10
C SER A 682 -4.79 1.49 -15.05
N SER A 683 -3.58 1.90 -15.45
CA SER A 683 -2.54 2.33 -14.49
C SER A 683 -1.65 3.43 -15.01
N ILE A 684 -1.13 4.23 -14.08
CA ILE A 684 -0.10 5.24 -14.34
C ILE A 684 0.98 5.12 -13.26
N GLU A 685 2.24 5.03 -13.69
CA GLU A 685 3.40 4.95 -12.82
C GLU A 685 4.39 6.07 -13.18
N VAL A 686 4.86 6.80 -12.17
CA VAL A 686 5.71 7.99 -12.32
C VAL A 686 7.02 7.79 -11.58
N PHE A 687 8.13 8.02 -12.27
CA PHE A 687 9.49 8.03 -11.73
C PHE A 687 10.05 9.44 -11.92
N ALA A 688 10.07 10.25 -10.85
CA ALA A 688 10.54 11.63 -10.91
C ALA A 688 12.03 11.74 -10.58
N ASN A 689 12.74 12.63 -11.30
CA ASN A 689 14.16 12.93 -11.12
C ASN A 689 15.05 11.68 -11.00
N ASP A 690 14.95 10.77 -11.98
CA ASP A 690 15.71 9.50 -12.05
C ASP A 690 15.45 8.51 -10.90
N GLY A 691 14.22 8.52 -10.37
CA GLY A 691 13.75 7.53 -9.39
C GLY A 691 13.79 7.98 -7.93
N VAL A 692 14.03 9.27 -7.67
CA VAL A 692 14.12 9.83 -6.31
C VAL A 692 12.77 9.86 -5.60
N VAL A 693 11.68 10.03 -6.36
CA VAL A 693 10.31 9.92 -5.88
C VAL A 693 9.50 9.16 -6.92
N THR A 694 8.73 8.17 -6.49
CA THR A 694 7.78 7.44 -7.34
C THR A 694 6.33 7.66 -6.93
N MET A 695 5.42 7.55 -7.88
CA MET A 695 3.97 7.50 -7.63
C MET A 695 3.29 6.50 -8.56
N SER A 696 2.65 5.48 -8.01
CA SER A 696 1.77 4.57 -8.77
C SER A 696 0.31 4.72 -8.40
N ALA A 697 -0.54 4.74 -9.43
CA ALA A 697 -1.97 4.85 -9.29
C ALA A 697 -2.72 4.04 -10.35
N LEU A 698 -3.78 3.36 -9.93
CA LEU A 698 -4.80 2.87 -10.84
C LEU A 698 -5.61 4.04 -11.43
N MET A 699 -6.15 3.85 -12.63
CA MET A 699 -7.08 4.74 -13.31
C MET A 699 -8.03 3.94 -14.19
N PHE A 700 -9.20 4.48 -14.54
CA PHE A 700 -10.20 3.75 -15.33
C PHE A 700 -10.82 4.63 -16.44
N PRO A 701 -10.01 5.14 -17.40
CA PRO A 701 -10.50 5.93 -18.53
C PRO A 701 -11.22 5.07 -19.58
N SER A 702 -12.17 5.63 -20.32
CA SER A 702 -12.68 4.99 -21.55
C SER A 702 -11.51 4.65 -22.50
N PRO A 703 -11.56 3.52 -23.22
CA PRO A 703 -10.56 3.18 -24.25
C PRO A 703 -10.37 4.26 -25.33
N ASN A 704 -11.38 5.12 -25.54
CA ASN A 704 -11.33 6.22 -26.51
C ASN A 704 -10.64 7.50 -25.96
N SER A 705 -10.30 7.52 -24.67
CA SER A 705 -9.72 8.69 -24.01
C SER A 705 -8.20 8.65 -24.16
N LEU A 706 -7.77 8.99 -25.39
CA LEU A 706 -6.39 8.86 -25.89
C LEU A 706 -5.63 10.19 -25.96
N GLY A 707 -6.27 11.31 -25.58
CA GLY A 707 -5.65 12.62 -25.63
C GLY A 707 -4.50 12.77 -24.62
N THR A 708 -3.51 13.59 -24.98
CA THR A 708 -2.44 14.03 -24.08
C THR A 708 -2.29 15.54 -24.19
N GLU A 709 -2.14 16.22 -23.06
CA GLU A 709 -1.98 17.67 -22.98
C GLU A 709 -0.77 18.03 -22.11
N LEU A 710 -0.04 19.08 -22.50
CA LEU A 710 0.94 19.75 -21.65
C LEU A 710 0.26 20.95 -20.99
N PHE A 711 0.66 21.30 -19.76
CA PHE A 711 0.14 22.50 -19.11
C PHE A 711 1.22 23.27 -18.33
N SER A 712 0.99 24.57 -18.18
CA SER A 712 1.68 25.45 -17.22
C SER A 712 0.72 26.55 -16.75
N GLU A 713 0.24 26.42 -15.51
CA GLU A 713 -0.70 27.32 -14.86
C GLU A 713 0.04 28.24 -13.87
N GLY A 714 -0.49 29.44 -13.60
CA GLY A 714 0.07 30.38 -12.62
C GLY A 714 1.37 31.10 -13.03
N GLY A 715 2.15 30.51 -13.95
CA GLY A 715 3.39 31.07 -14.50
C GLY A 715 3.82 30.33 -15.78
N GLU A 716 4.87 30.82 -16.44
CA GLU A 716 5.48 30.17 -17.60
C GLU A 716 6.49 29.09 -17.19
N THR A 717 6.57 28.01 -17.96
CA THR A 717 7.55 26.91 -17.79
C THR A 717 8.19 26.55 -19.13
N ASN A 718 9.49 26.22 -19.14
CA ASN A 718 10.15 25.68 -20.32
C ASN A 718 10.17 24.15 -20.30
N LEU A 719 9.51 23.51 -21.26
CA LEU A 719 9.79 22.10 -21.59
C LEU A 719 11.15 22.04 -22.31
N GLN A 720 12.14 21.43 -21.67
CA GLN A 720 13.53 21.27 -22.13
C GLN A 720 13.74 20.00 -22.97
N SER A 721 12.86 19.00 -22.83
CA SER A 721 12.76 17.85 -23.74
C SER A 721 11.49 17.08 -23.44
N LEU A 722 10.87 16.49 -24.45
CA LEU A 722 9.90 15.41 -24.30
C LEU A 722 10.16 14.36 -25.37
N ARG A 723 10.13 13.09 -24.97
CA ARG A 723 10.00 11.93 -25.83
C ARG A 723 8.76 11.17 -25.37
N ALA A 724 7.92 10.74 -26.30
CA ALA A 724 6.80 9.85 -26.00
C ALA A 724 6.75 8.72 -27.02
N TRP A 725 6.56 7.51 -26.52
CA TRP A 725 6.53 6.26 -27.28
C TRP A 725 5.20 5.56 -27.00
N GLU A 726 4.52 5.08 -28.05
CA GLU A 726 3.55 4.00 -27.86
C GLU A 726 4.31 2.71 -27.52
N LEU A 727 3.76 1.91 -26.62
CA LEU A 727 4.32 0.62 -26.19
C LEU A 727 3.48 -0.54 -26.73
N ASP A 728 4.18 -1.53 -27.30
CA ASP A 728 3.58 -2.79 -27.75
C ASP A 728 3.06 -3.65 -26.59
N SER A 729 2.06 -4.49 -26.88
CA SER A 729 1.46 -5.41 -25.90
C SER A 729 2.31 -6.66 -25.72
N ILE A 730 2.65 -6.99 -24.47
CA ILE A 730 3.36 -8.23 -24.11
C ILE A 730 2.54 -9.50 -24.40
N TRP A 731 1.23 -9.35 -24.59
CA TRP A 731 0.27 -10.43 -24.84
C TRP A 731 -0.02 -10.66 -26.33
N GLY A 732 0.71 -9.99 -27.23
CA GLY A 732 0.49 -10.07 -28.68
C GLY A 732 -0.84 -9.47 -29.14
N VAL A 733 -1.44 -8.55 -28.37
CA VAL A 733 -2.66 -7.85 -28.76
C VAL A 733 -2.31 -6.74 -29.76
N PRO A 734 -2.69 -6.84 -31.05
CA PRO A 734 -2.35 -5.83 -32.05
C PRO A 734 -2.99 -4.48 -31.70
N ALA A 735 -2.36 -3.37 -32.06
CA ALA A 735 -3.03 -2.08 -32.15
C ALA A 735 -4.20 -2.16 -33.16
N GLU A 736 -5.31 -1.47 -32.89
CA GLU A 736 -6.52 -1.47 -33.74
C GLU A 736 -6.47 -0.40 -34.83
#